data_AF-A0A5C5YKI4-F1
#
_entry.id   AF-A0A5C5YKI4-F1
#
_cell.length_a   1.000
_cell.length_b   1.000
_cell.length_c   1.000
_cell.angle_alpha   90.00
_cell.angle_beta   90.00
_cell.angle_gamma   90.00
#
_symmetry.space_group_name_H-M   'P 1'
#
loop_
_entity.id
_entity.type
_entity.pdbx_description
1 polymer ?
#
loop_
_entity_poly.entity_id
_entity_poly.type
_entity_poly.pdbx_seq_one_letter_code
_entity_poly.pdbx_strand_id
1 'polypeptide(L)'
;MNRKTQFRRKLIYLAVLVVMLIPLYMLGQPAGGGGDGGGRLAQMRDSFDISESDLGEISPASETMKLASLGMRGVAAAMLWKKSHEYHVLHEWDRLKATLNNILLLQPHFDKVWEFQAHNLAYNVSTEFDDYRQRYEMVREGTEFLTKGVRQNTKAPRLIWYTGWFYGSKLGTADEKEQFRRLFADDDVLHKSLLEQGIPIDGPEALGPYRKPDNWLVGRLWLNSGYDLVEAGIPIRRQTPINFYETGPKWRIRFAEAIEKEGVLNDQAQEAWQRAAEDWQGLGNRSVPTTESFTIKLGQLDELLRRRAEAIAEIRELSGEAYVKAERKLIDSFGPVIKDALLTPPEQRSKSQQSIAEKNQSEIVPNLAEVSRQADPSVRLRVMQLVEVVDDLDERLIKVEGHRKQINYPYWETLTLAEQEERTVNARRLIYEAKQALSQEGELERAIDLYEQSFEQWAEIFDDYPILVIDTSAEDLYDSVRDYMRAIDSDELPEGFPLRTFVEMMGEYGNVDAQVYEQVRNSQREKLEARKQELADEERQREADLMKAEEEEKSAAAEEDSADSEMEAETAEEPTETESTDEKSTAAESAEAEPTEAGEGESAEPESMDEESSEEEPAEEEPADEEPADEEPADEEPADEEPADEESTDEESTDEESTDEESTDEESTDAETAQSEPNEDEPVVEELIDEESTVQDDSEDSPTED
;
A
#
# COMPACT_ATOMS: atom_id res chain seq x y z
N MET A 1 70.33 -17.75 -48.61
CA MET A 1 69.43 -18.46 -47.65
C MET A 1 69.28 -19.92 -48.08
N ASN A 2 69.35 -20.88 -47.15
CA ASN A 2 69.28 -22.31 -47.48
C ASN A 2 67.81 -22.81 -47.42
N ARG A 3 67.30 -23.38 -48.52
CA ARG A 3 65.89 -23.84 -48.61
C ARG A 3 65.54 -24.89 -47.54
N LYS A 4 66.51 -25.74 -47.13
CA LYS A 4 66.28 -26.75 -46.08
C LYS A 4 65.99 -26.13 -44.71
N THR A 5 66.64 -25.03 -44.34
CA THR A 5 66.36 -24.34 -43.06
C THR A 5 65.03 -23.58 -43.09
N GLN A 6 64.60 -23.02 -44.23
CA GLN A 6 63.26 -22.44 -44.36
C GLN A 6 62.16 -23.51 -44.23
N PHE A 7 62.32 -24.66 -44.89
CA PHE A 7 61.38 -25.77 -44.76
C PHE A 7 61.30 -26.30 -43.32
N ARG A 8 62.45 -26.49 -42.65
CA ARG A 8 62.48 -26.89 -41.24
C ARG A 8 61.79 -25.88 -40.31
N ARG A 9 61.99 -24.58 -40.52
CA ARG A 9 61.28 -23.53 -39.75
C ARG A 9 59.76 -23.58 -39.97
N LYS A 10 59.29 -23.76 -41.21
CA LYS A 10 57.85 -23.91 -41.50
C LYS A 10 57.25 -25.15 -40.82
N LEU A 11 57.96 -26.29 -40.81
CA LEU A 11 57.51 -27.48 -40.09
C LEU A 11 57.48 -27.29 -38.57
N ILE A 12 58.47 -26.58 -38.00
CA ILE A 12 58.47 -26.23 -36.57
C ILE A 12 57.29 -25.32 -36.24
N TYR A 13 57.04 -24.27 -37.03
CA TYR A 13 55.88 -23.39 -36.82
C TYR A 13 54.55 -24.13 -36.99
N LEU A 14 54.43 -25.05 -37.96
CA LEU A 14 53.25 -25.90 -38.10
C LEU A 14 53.04 -26.78 -36.85
N ALA A 15 54.11 -27.40 -36.33
CA ALA A 15 54.04 -28.24 -35.14
C ALA A 15 53.65 -27.43 -33.89
N VAL A 16 54.23 -26.24 -33.70
CA VAL A 16 53.86 -25.32 -32.61
C VAL A 16 52.40 -24.88 -32.74
N LEU A 17 51.93 -24.54 -33.94
CA LEU A 17 50.55 -24.13 -34.18
C LEU A 17 49.57 -25.28 -33.89
N VAL A 18 49.88 -26.52 -34.31
CA VAL A 18 49.08 -27.70 -33.96
C VAL A 18 49.10 -27.97 -32.44
N VAL A 19 50.24 -27.81 -31.76
CA VAL A 19 50.33 -27.98 -30.31
C VAL A 19 49.53 -26.89 -29.56
N MET A 20 49.51 -25.64 -30.03
CA MET A 20 48.68 -24.56 -29.49
C MET A 20 47.18 -24.75 -29.77
N LEU A 21 46.81 -25.38 -30.89
CA LEU A 21 45.42 -25.68 -31.21
C LEU A 21 44.80 -26.73 -30.29
N ILE A 22 45.57 -27.66 -29.73
CA ILE A 22 45.06 -28.70 -28.82
C ILE A 22 44.41 -28.10 -27.55
N PRO A 23 45.08 -27.26 -26.72
CA PRO A 23 44.44 -26.65 -25.56
C PRO A 23 43.32 -25.68 -25.96
N LEU A 24 43.47 -24.92 -27.05
CA LEU A 24 42.39 -24.06 -27.56
C LEU A 24 41.13 -24.87 -27.93
N TYR A 25 41.30 -26.05 -28.52
CA TYR A 25 40.20 -26.96 -28.84
C TYR A 25 39.58 -27.55 -27.56
N MET A 26 40.40 -28.04 -26.61
CA MET A 26 39.90 -28.61 -25.35
C MET A 26 39.21 -27.56 -24.44
N LEU A 27 39.59 -26.30 -24.54
CA LEU A 27 38.92 -25.19 -23.85
C LEU A 27 37.65 -24.75 -24.59
N GLY A 28 37.75 -24.50 -25.90
CA GLY A 28 36.75 -23.76 -26.68
C GLY A 28 35.89 -24.57 -27.66
N GLN A 29 35.98 -25.90 -27.70
CA GLN A 29 35.04 -26.71 -28.50
C GLN A 29 33.60 -26.47 -28.00
N PRO A 30 32.63 -26.12 -28.87
CA PRO A 30 31.24 -25.97 -28.45
C PRO A 30 30.61 -27.32 -28.05
N ALA A 31 29.60 -27.27 -27.18
CA ALA A 31 28.77 -28.44 -26.88
C ALA A 31 28.09 -28.94 -28.16
N GLY A 32 28.12 -30.25 -28.38
CA GLY A 32 27.47 -30.89 -29.52
C GLY A 32 26.13 -31.49 -29.12
N GLY A 33 25.13 -31.41 -29.99
CA GLY A 33 23.78 -31.99 -29.76
C GLY A 33 23.72 -33.52 -29.65
N GLY A 34 24.83 -34.19 -29.35
CA GLY A 34 24.95 -35.64 -29.09
C GLY A 34 25.25 -35.99 -27.63
N GLY A 35 25.21 -35.03 -26.69
CA GLY A 35 25.41 -35.28 -25.26
C GLY A 35 26.85 -35.21 -24.76
N ASP A 36 27.81 -34.88 -25.62
CA ASP A 36 29.16 -34.46 -25.22
C ASP A 36 29.11 -32.95 -24.88
N GLY A 37 29.33 -32.60 -23.61
CA GLY A 37 29.24 -31.23 -23.06
C GLY A 37 30.27 -30.22 -23.58
N GLY A 38 30.91 -30.49 -24.72
CA GLY A 38 31.91 -29.62 -25.32
C GLY A 38 33.23 -29.55 -24.55
N GLY A 39 34.02 -28.53 -24.84
CA GLY A 39 35.25 -28.19 -24.12
C GLY A 39 34.98 -27.58 -22.75
N ARG A 40 36.03 -27.38 -21.96
CA ARG A 40 35.91 -26.96 -20.55
C ARG A 40 35.12 -25.66 -20.36
N LEU A 41 35.18 -24.71 -21.31
CA LEU A 41 34.40 -23.47 -21.23
C LEU A 41 32.91 -23.68 -21.50
N ALA A 42 32.53 -24.65 -22.34
CA ALA A 42 31.12 -25.00 -22.55
C ALA A 42 30.56 -25.66 -21.28
N GLN A 43 31.24 -26.69 -20.77
CA GLN A 43 30.88 -27.35 -19.51
C GLN A 43 30.78 -26.37 -18.33
N MET A 44 31.70 -25.39 -18.24
CA MET A 44 31.64 -24.33 -17.23
C MET A 44 30.40 -23.44 -17.41
N ARG A 45 30.11 -22.98 -18.64
CA ARG A 45 28.92 -22.16 -18.93
C ARG A 45 27.63 -22.89 -18.56
N ASP A 46 27.50 -24.16 -18.91
CA ASP A 46 26.35 -24.99 -18.57
C ASP A 46 26.26 -25.17 -17.03
N SER A 47 27.39 -25.47 -16.36
CA SER A 47 27.42 -25.66 -14.89
C SER A 47 27.15 -24.41 -14.05
N PHE A 48 27.27 -23.22 -14.65
CA PHE A 48 27.03 -21.93 -14.01
C PHE A 48 25.75 -21.24 -14.54
N ASP A 49 24.92 -21.93 -15.33
CA ASP A 49 23.71 -21.37 -15.97
C ASP A 49 23.97 -20.14 -16.86
N ILE A 50 25.15 -20.07 -17.50
CA ILE A 50 25.60 -19.00 -18.42
C ILE A 50 25.73 -19.50 -19.88
N SER A 51 25.18 -20.68 -20.18
CA SER A 51 24.95 -21.08 -21.56
C SER A 51 23.80 -20.26 -22.15
N GLU A 52 23.82 -19.99 -23.45
CA GLU A 52 22.74 -19.18 -24.06
C GLU A 52 21.40 -19.94 -24.11
N SER A 53 21.47 -21.28 -24.15
CA SER A 53 20.33 -22.19 -23.99
C SER A 53 19.68 -22.13 -22.61
N ASP A 54 20.43 -21.76 -21.56
CA ASP A 54 19.93 -21.75 -20.18
C ASP A 54 19.31 -20.40 -19.78
N LEU A 55 19.42 -19.37 -20.63
CA LEU A 55 18.95 -18.01 -20.38
C LEU A 55 17.59 -17.72 -21.04
N GLY A 56 17.20 -18.44 -22.10
CA GLY A 56 15.93 -18.27 -22.79
C GLY A 56 15.95 -18.76 -24.24
N GLU A 57 15.08 -18.21 -25.09
CA GLU A 57 15.00 -18.58 -26.50
C GLU A 57 16.25 -18.14 -27.30
N ILE A 58 16.93 -19.06 -27.98
CA ILE A 58 18.08 -18.71 -28.83
C ILE A 58 17.58 -18.09 -30.14
N SER A 59 17.83 -16.80 -30.35
CA SER A 59 17.51 -16.10 -31.60
C SER A 59 18.64 -16.22 -32.63
N PRO A 60 18.45 -16.91 -33.78
CA PRO A 60 19.48 -17.01 -34.82
C PRO A 60 19.85 -15.66 -35.43
N ALA A 61 18.92 -14.69 -35.40
CA ALA A 61 19.18 -13.32 -35.81
C ALA A 61 20.12 -12.60 -34.84
N SER A 62 19.96 -12.81 -33.53
CA SER A 62 20.87 -12.28 -32.52
C SER A 62 22.29 -12.85 -32.67
N GLU A 63 22.41 -14.17 -32.79
CA GLU A 63 23.71 -14.83 -33.06
C GLU A 63 24.37 -14.32 -34.34
N THR A 64 23.59 -14.14 -35.41
CA THR A 64 24.09 -13.55 -36.66
C THR A 64 24.58 -12.11 -36.45
N MET A 65 23.89 -11.29 -35.67
CA MET A 65 24.35 -9.93 -35.35
C MET A 65 25.59 -9.90 -34.47
N LYS A 66 25.69 -10.78 -33.46
CA LYS A 66 26.90 -10.91 -32.63
C LYS A 66 28.11 -11.26 -33.50
N LEU A 67 27.97 -12.25 -34.39
CA LEU A 67 29.01 -12.62 -35.37
C LEU A 67 29.33 -11.49 -36.35
N ALA A 68 28.31 -10.82 -36.90
CA ALA A 68 28.49 -9.70 -37.84
C ALA A 68 29.19 -8.49 -37.21
N SER A 69 29.06 -8.29 -35.89
CA SER A 69 29.78 -7.24 -35.15
C SER A 69 31.29 -7.52 -35.00
N LEU A 70 31.77 -8.73 -35.33
CA LEU A 70 33.17 -9.17 -35.19
C LEU A 70 33.75 -8.94 -33.78
N GLY A 71 32.91 -9.06 -32.74
CA GLY A 71 33.28 -8.80 -31.35
C GLY A 71 33.09 -7.35 -30.90
N MET A 72 32.84 -6.40 -31.80
CA MET A 72 32.58 -4.99 -31.49
C MET A 72 31.11 -4.70 -31.13
N ARG A 73 30.40 -5.69 -30.55
CA ARG A 73 28.98 -5.61 -30.16
C ARG A 73 28.67 -4.36 -29.33
N GLY A 74 29.52 -3.99 -28.37
CA GLY A 74 29.33 -2.79 -27.54
C GLY A 74 29.36 -1.49 -28.34
N VAL A 75 30.28 -1.37 -29.29
CA VAL A 75 30.38 -0.18 -30.18
C VAL A 75 29.17 -0.13 -31.14
N ALA A 76 28.78 -1.28 -31.70
CA ALA A 76 27.61 -1.37 -32.56
C ALA A 76 26.32 -0.99 -31.81
N ALA A 77 26.16 -1.46 -30.57
CA ALA A 77 25.07 -1.06 -29.69
C ALA A 77 25.10 0.46 -29.43
N ALA A 78 26.22 1.02 -28.98
CA ALA A 78 26.34 2.46 -28.70
C ALA A 78 25.99 3.34 -29.92
N MET A 79 26.36 2.92 -31.14
CA MET A 79 25.94 3.62 -32.37
C MET A 79 24.43 3.53 -32.63
N LEU A 80 23.78 2.40 -32.32
CA LEU A 80 22.33 2.27 -32.43
C LEU A 80 21.59 3.06 -31.34
N TRP A 81 22.11 3.09 -30.11
CA TRP A 81 21.59 3.95 -29.04
C TRP A 81 21.63 5.44 -29.43
N LYS A 82 22.74 5.91 -30.01
CA LYS A 82 22.82 7.27 -30.57
C LYS A 82 21.77 7.51 -31.66
N LYS A 83 21.62 6.58 -32.61
CA LYS A 83 20.60 6.68 -33.67
C LYS A 83 19.17 6.64 -33.14
N SER A 84 18.92 5.86 -32.09
CA SER A 84 17.63 5.80 -31.41
C SER A 84 17.26 7.19 -30.87
N HIS A 85 18.19 7.87 -30.21
CA HIS A 85 17.98 9.23 -29.74
C HIS A 85 17.81 10.22 -30.92
N GLU A 86 18.62 10.12 -31.97
CA GLU A 86 18.45 10.94 -33.19
C GLU A 86 17.06 10.75 -33.84
N TYR A 87 16.56 9.51 -33.94
CA TYR A 87 15.23 9.22 -34.51
C TYR A 87 14.08 9.63 -33.58
N HIS A 88 14.30 9.63 -32.25
CA HIS A 88 13.34 10.17 -31.29
C HIS A 88 13.15 11.68 -31.48
N VAL A 89 14.25 12.44 -31.47
CA VAL A 89 14.24 13.92 -31.63
C VAL A 89 13.73 14.36 -33.01
N LEU A 90 13.83 13.50 -34.02
CA LEU A 90 13.30 13.76 -35.38
C LEU A 90 11.87 13.23 -35.58
N HIS A 91 11.22 12.68 -34.55
CA HIS A 91 9.92 11.99 -34.59
C HIS A 91 9.83 10.91 -35.71
N GLU A 92 10.95 10.27 -36.04
CA GLU A 92 11.03 9.21 -37.07
C GLU A 92 10.65 7.85 -36.47
N TRP A 93 9.42 7.71 -35.97
CA TRP A 93 8.96 6.59 -35.13
C TRP A 93 9.21 5.19 -35.73
N ASP A 94 8.97 4.99 -37.02
CA ASP A 94 9.25 3.69 -37.69
C ASP A 94 10.74 3.32 -37.63
N ARG A 95 11.63 4.32 -37.78
CA ARG A 95 13.08 4.12 -37.74
C ARG A 95 13.59 3.98 -36.32
N LEU A 96 12.97 4.67 -35.36
CA LEU A 96 13.16 4.43 -33.93
C LEU A 96 12.86 2.95 -33.63
N LYS A 97 11.63 2.48 -33.87
CA LYS A 97 11.19 1.09 -33.65
C LYS A 97 12.09 0.06 -34.33
N ALA A 98 12.48 0.29 -35.59
CA ALA A 98 13.44 -0.57 -36.29
C ALA A 98 14.82 -0.59 -35.62
N THR A 99 15.29 0.55 -35.10
CA THR A 99 16.55 0.66 -34.36
C THR A 99 16.49 -0.04 -33.01
N LEU A 100 15.38 0.07 -32.27
CA LEU A 100 15.18 -0.64 -31.00
C LEU A 100 15.26 -2.16 -31.18
N ASN A 101 14.61 -2.69 -32.21
CA ASN A 101 14.70 -4.12 -32.57
C ASN A 101 16.15 -4.56 -32.89
N ASN A 102 16.96 -3.71 -33.51
CA ASN A 102 18.39 -4.00 -33.74
C ASN A 102 19.22 -3.96 -32.43
N ILE A 103 18.89 -3.05 -31.50
CA ILE A 103 19.51 -3.01 -30.16
C ILE A 103 19.19 -4.30 -29.40
N LEU A 104 17.92 -4.77 -29.41
CA LEU A 104 17.51 -6.04 -28.82
C LEU A 104 18.30 -7.23 -29.38
N LEU A 105 18.41 -7.33 -30.71
CA LEU A 105 19.14 -8.41 -31.34
C LEU A 105 20.64 -8.38 -30.99
N LEU A 106 21.22 -7.21 -30.70
CA LEU A 106 22.58 -7.15 -30.15
C LEU A 106 22.63 -7.46 -28.65
N GLN A 107 21.66 -7.02 -27.83
CA GLN A 107 21.69 -7.09 -26.37
C GLN A 107 20.50 -7.88 -25.75
N PRO A 108 20.22 -9.13 -26.18
CA PRO A 108 18.99 -9.84 -25.79
C PRO A 108 18.91 -10.18 -24.31
N HIS A 109 20.06 -10.44 -23.67
CA HIS A 109 20.17 -10.81 -22.25
C HIS A 109 20.67 -9.67 -21.36
N PHE A 110 20.30 -8.43 -21.69
CA PHE A 110 20.51 -7.30 -20.79
C PHE A 110 19.16 -6.69 -20.44
N ASP A 111 18.58 -7.16 -19.33
CA ASP A 111 17.21 -6.87 -18.86
C ASP A 111 16.86 -5.37 -18.92
N LYS A 112 17.84 -4.51 -18.61
CA LYS A 112 17.68 -3.04 -18.63
C LYS A 112 17.40 -2.46 -20.01
N VAL A 113 17.76 -3.12 -21.11
CA VAL A 113 17.36 -2.71 -22.47
C VAL A 113 15.85 -2.91 -22.64
N TRP A 114 15.31 -4.01 -22.12
CA TRP A 114 13.88 -4.30 -22.17
C TRP A 114 13.09 -3.34 -21.28
N GLU A 115 13.53 -3.14 -20.02
CA GLU A 115 12.94 -2.15 -19.11
C GLU A 115 12.93 -0.75 -19.75
N PHE A 116 14.09 -0.24 -20.16
CA PHE A 116 14.24 1.14 -20.66
C PHE A 116 13.46 1.38 -21.95
N GLN A 117 13.52 0.48 -22.94
CA GLN A 117 12.93 0.74 -24.25
C GLN A 117 11.40 0.56 -24.25
N ALA A 118 10.87 -0.34 -23.42
CA ALA A 118 9.43 -0.38 -23.19
C ALA A 118 8.93 0.89 -22.49
N HIS A 119 9.67 1.37 -21.49
CA HIS A 119 9.36 2.64 -20.82
C HIS A 119 9.41 3.82 -21.80
N ASN A 120 10.46 3.92 -22.61
CA ASN A 120 10.61 4.97 -23.61
C ASN A 120 9.47 4.97 -24.64
N LEU A 121 9.00 3.79 -25.08
CA LEU A 121 7.83 3.71 -25.97
C LEU A 121 6.53 4.13 -25.27
N ALA A 122 6.26 3.61 -24.08
CA ALA A 122 4.95 3.73 -23.43
C ALA A 122 4.78 4.96 -22.52
N TYR A 123 5.85 5.65 -22.17
CA TYR A 123 5.82 6.91 -21.42
C TYR A 123 6.21 8.04 -22.37
N ASN A 124 7.51 8.18 -22.68
CA ASN A 124 8.04 9.31 -23.48
C ASN A 124 7.44 9.43 -24.89
N VAL A 125 7.55 8.39 -25.72
CA VAL A 125 7.04 8.42 -27.10
C VAL A 125 5.50 8.45 -27.11
N SER A 126 4.84 7.90 -26.09
CA SER A 126 3.38 7.91 -26.01
C SER A 126 2.81 9.33 -25.84
N THR A 127 3.48 10.22 -25.11
CA THR A 127 3.00 11.59 -24.86
C THR A 127 3.17 12.53 -26.06
N GLU A 128 3.90 12.10 -27.10
CA GLU A 128 4.14 12.84 -28.34
C GLU A 128 2.99 12.70 -29.38
N PHE A 129 1.88 12.05 -29.01
CA PHE A 129 0.69 11.88 -29.87
C PHE A 129 -0.56 12.41 -29.19
N ASP A 130 -1.34 13.23 -29.89
CA ASP A 130 -2.58 13.82 -29.35
C ASP A 130 -3.66 12.73 -29.07
N ASP A 131 -3.91 11.86 -30.06
CA ASP A 131 -4.95 10.82 -29.99
C ASP A 131 -4.57 9.70 -29.02
N TYR A 132 -5.36 9.54 -27.95
CA TYR A 132 -5.21 8.48 -26.95
C TYR A 132 -5.11 7.07 -27.57
N ARG A 133 -5.68 6.84 -28.75
CA ARG A 133 -5.56 5.55 -29.47
C ARG A 133 -4.14 5.29 -29.94
N GLN A 134 -3.47 6.31 -30.48
CA GLN A 134 -2.07 6.24 -30.88
C GLN A 134 -1.15 6.12 -29.67
N ARG A 135 -1.48 6.82 -28.57
CA ARG A 135 -0.78 6.65 -27.28
C ARG A 135 -0.90 5.21 -26.77
N TYR A 136 -2.11 4.65 -26.79
CA TYR A 136 -2.36 3.24 -26.45
C TYR A 136 -1.60 2.27 -27.37
N GLU A 137 -1.48 2.54 -28.68
CA GLU A 137 -0.66 1.72 -29.58
C GLU A 137 0.82 1.68 -29.14
N MET A 138 1.40 2.82 -28.72
CA MET A 138 2.78 2.85 -28.20
C MET A 138 2.89 2.13 -26.84
N VAL A 139 1.88 2.25 -25.97
CA VAL A 139 1.81 1.51 -24.70
C VAL A 139 1.77 0.00 -24.94
N ARG A 140 0.92 -0.46 -25.87
CA ARG A 140 0.82 -1.87 -26.28
C ARG A 140 2.13 -2.37 -26.89
N GLU A 141 2.78 -1.59 -27.74
CA GLU A 141 4.10 -1.98 -28.25
C GLU A 141 5.13 -2.12 -27.13
N GLY A 142 5.09 -1.25 -26.11
CA GLY A 142 5.88 -1.37 -24.89
C GLY A 142 5.59 -2.65 -24.10
N THR A 143 4.32 -3.00 -23.89
CA THR A 143 3.95 -4.24 -23.19
C THR A 143 4.37 -5.49 -23.97
N GLU A 144 4.19 -5.50 -25.30
CA GLU A 144 4.70 -6.56 -26.17
C GLU A 144 6.22 -6.68 -26.12
N PHE A 145 6.94 -5.56 -26.01
CA PHE A 145 8.39 -5.52 -25.90
C PHE A 145 8.86 -6.22 -24.63
N LEU A 146 8.29 -5.89 -23.47
CA LEU A 146 8.58 -6.56 -22.20
C LEU A 146 8.23 -8.05 -22.24
N THR A 147 7.07 -8.37 -22.82
CA THR A 147 6.56 -9.73 -22.99
C THR A 147 7.55 -10.59 -23.81
N LYS A 148 8.10 -10.06 -24.91
CA LYS A 148 9.20 -10.69 -25.68
C LYS A 148 10.49 -10.81 -24.84
N GLY A 149 10.79 -9.80 -24.03
CA GLY A 149 11.94 -9.78 -23.13
C GLY A 149 11.93 -10.87 -22.07
N VAL A 150 10.77 -11.18 -21.49
CA VAL A 150 10.61 -12.28 -20.53
C VAL A 150 10.90 -13.64 -21.18
N ARG A 151 10.39 -13.89 -22.39
CA ARG A 151 10.71 -15.13 -23.15
C ARG A 151 12.19 -15.26 -23.49
N GLN A 152 12.85 -14.15 -23.75
CA GLN A 152 14.29 -14.10 -23.99
C GLN A 152 15.12 -14.28 -22.71
N ASN A 153 14.53 -14.07 -21.53
CA ASN A 153 15.21 -14.04 -20.22
C ASN A 153 14.42 -14.83 -19.16
N THR A 154 14.34 -16.15 -19.36
CA THR A 154 13.53 -17.07 -18.54
C THR A 154 14.06 -17.26 -17.11
N LYS A 155 15.18 -16.63 -16.74
CA LYS A 155 15.73 -16.61 -15.37
C LYS A 155 15.82 -15.19 -14.78
N ALA A 156 15.03 -14.24 -15.30
CA ALA A 156 14.99 -12.85 -14.85
C ALA A 156 13.66 -12.50 -14.14
N PRO A 157 13.45 -12.91 -12.87
CA PRO A 157 12.22 -12.60 -12.13
C PRO A 157 11.94 -11.09 -12.03
N ARG A 158 12.98 -10.25 -11.98
CA ARG A 158 12.82 -8.78 -12.02
C ARG A 158 12.17 -8.28 -13.32
N LEU A 159 12.49 -8.88 -14.48
CA LEU A 159 11.89 -8.47 -15.76
C LEU A 159 10.42 -8.89 -15.83
N ILE A 160 10.09 -10.05 -15.26
CA ILE A 160 8.70 -10.49 -15.06
C ILE A 160 7.95 -9.51 -14.14
N TRP A 161 8.56 -9.14 -13.01
CA TRP A 161 8.00 -8.15 -12.09
C TRP A 161 7.75 -6.81 -12.80
N TYR A 162 8.72 -6.32 -13.56
CA TYR A 162 8.57 -5.07 -14.32
C TYR A 162 7.45 -5.17 -15.35
N THR A 163 7.32 -6.31 -16.03
CA THR A 163 6.22 -6.57 -16.97
C THR A 163 4.86 -6.48 -16.28
N GLY A 164 4.68 -7.18 -15.15
CA GLY A 164 3.43 -7.15 -14.39
C GLY A 164 3.12 -5.79 -13.74
N TRP A 165 4.14 -5.08 -13.26
CA TRP A 165 4.01 -3.71 -12.78
C TRP A 165 3.56 -2.77 -13.91
N PHE A 166 4.13 -2.90 -15.10
CA PHE A 166 3.83 -2.05 -16.25
C PHE A 166 2.39 -2.22 -16.78
N TYR A 167 1.89 -3.47 -16.87
CA TYR A 167 0.49 -3.74 -17.23
C TYR A 167 -0.51 -3.12 -16.24
N GLY A 168 -0.19 -3.16 -14.94
CA GLY A 168 -1.01 -2.46 -13.93
C GLY A 168 -0.88 -0.94 -14.06
N SER A 169 0.30 -0.41 -13.76
CA SER A 169 0.55 1.03 -13.65
C SER A 169 0.24 1.80 -14.93
N LYS A 170 0.90 1.51 -16.07
CA LYS A 170 0.80 2.38 -17.26
C LYS A 170 -0.60 2.45 -17.86
N LEU A 171 -1.38 1.37 -17.75
CA LEU A 171 -2.76 1.30 -18.25
C LEU A 171 -3.78 1.78 -17.21
N GLY A 172 -3.51 1.60 -15.91
CA GLY A 172 -4.45 1.89 -14.83
C GLY A 172 -4.30 3.26 -14.17
N THR A 173 -3.14 3.92 -14.28
CA THR A 173 -2.87 5.22 -13.64
C THR A 173 -2.57 6.37 -14.61
N ALA A 174 -2.68 6.16 -15.93
CA ALA A 174 -2.57 7.26 -16.89
C ALA A 174 -3.76 8.23 -16.78
N ASP A 175 -3.62 9.44 -17.33
CA ASP A 175 -4.73 10.39 -17.40
C ASP A 175 -5.87 9.81 -18.26
N GLU A 176 -5.53 9.13 -19.36
CA GLU A 176 -6.45 8.37 -20.20
C GLU A 176 -6.72 6.93 -19.70
N LYS A 177 -6.58 6.65 -18.39
CA LYS A 177 -6.79 5.30 -17.82
C LYS A 177 -8.13 4.68 -18.20
N GLU A 178 -9.23 5.43 -18.25
CA GLU A 178 -10.53 4.90 -18.69
C GLU A 178 -10.49 4.42 -20.14
N GLN A 179 -9.92 5.23 -21.03
CA GLN A 179 -9.82 4.92 -22.46
C GLN A 179 -8.84 3.76 -22.68
N PHE A 180 -7.71 3.74 -21.98
CA PHE A 180 -6.72 2.66 -22.05
C PHE A 180 -7.26 1.34 -21.50
N ARG A 181 -8.02 1.36 -20.39
CA ARG A 181 -8.67 0.17 -19.82
C ARG A 181 -9.75 -0.38 -20.75
N ARG A 182 -10.57 0.48 -21.37
CA ARG A 182 -11.54 0.09 -22.40
C ARG A 182 -10.87 -0.51 -23.64
N LEU A 183 -9.85 0.17 -24.20
CA LEU A 183 -9.08 -0.33 -25.35
C LEU A 183 -8.38 -1.65 -25.04
N PHE A 184 -7.79 -1.79 -23.84
CA PHE A 184 -7.17 -3.03 -23.38
C PHE A 184 -8.18 -4.17 -23.31
N ALA A 185 -9.33 -3.96 -22.65
CA ALA A 185 -10.37 -4.97 -22.52
C ALA A 185 -10.91 -5.50 -23.88
N ASP A 186 -10.74 -4.72 -24.96
CA ASP A 186 -11.14 -5.04 -26.33
C ASP A 186 -9.99 -5.47 -27.27
N ASP A 187 -8.73 -5.53 -26.82
CA ASP A 187 -7.60 -5.92 -27.67
C ASP A 187 -7.42 -7.45 -27.78
N ASP A 188 -8.30 -8.08 -28.57
CA ASP A 188 -8.24 -9.50 -28.93
C ASP A 188 -6.87 -9.96 -29.48
N VAL A 189 -6.10 -9.07 -30.12
CA VAL A 189 -4.80 -9.40 -30.71
C VAL A 189 -3.75 -9.55 -29.61
N LEU A 190 -3.70 -8.60 -28.68
CA LEU A 190 -2.86 -8.65 -27.48
C LEU A 190 -3.25 -9.82 -26.57
N HIS A 191 -4.54 -10.03 -26.32
CA HIS A 191 -5.04 -11.13 -25.49
C HIS A 191 -4.66 -12.49 -26.06
N LYS A 192 -4.80 -12.69 -27.37
CA LYS A 192 -4.34 -13.91 -28.03
C LYS A 192 -2.82 -14.09 -27.92
N SER A 193 -2.05 -13.02 -28.09
CA SER A 193 -0.59 -13.03 -27.91
C SER A 193 -0.21 -13.45 -26.48
N LEU A 194 -0.95 -13.02 -25.46
CA LEU A 194 -0.73 -13.40 -24.06
C LEU A 194 -1.08 -14.87 -23.76
N LEU A 195 -2.19 -15.38 -24.33
CA LEU A 195 -2.56 -16.81 -24.25
C LEU A 195 -1.49 -17.72 -24.88
N GLU A 196 -0.98 -17.34 -26.06
CA GLU A 196 0.10 -18.06 -26.75
C GLU A 196 1.41 -18.10 -25.94
N GLN A 197 1.51 -17.27 -24.90
CA GLN A 197 2.67 -17.16 -24.00
C GLN A 197 2.41 -17.72 -22.60
N GLY A 198 1.26 -18.37 -22.39
CA GLY A 198 0.93 -19.07 -21.15
C GLY A 198 0.35 -18.19 -20.04
N ILE A 199 0.00 -16.93 -20.32
CA ILE A 199 -0.72 -16.07 -19.37
C ILE A 199 -2.23 -16.36 -19.51
N PRO A 200 -2.91 -16.90 -18.47
CA PRO A 200 -4.30 -17.37 -18.56
C PRO A 200 -5.31 -16.22 -18.47
N ILE A 201 -5.31 -15.36 -19.48
CA ILE A 201 -6.11 -14.12 -19.56
C ILE A 201 -7.61 -14.36 -19.77
N ASP A 202 -8.01 -15.58 -20.15
CA ASP A 202 -9.39 -16.07 -20.21
C ASP A 202 -9.87 -16.70 -18.89
N GLY A 203 -8.97 -16.86 -17.91
CA GLY A 203 -9.27 -17.42 -16.59
C GLY A 203 -9.93 -16.42 -15.64
N PRO A 204 -10.65 -16.90 -14.60
CA PRO A 204 -11.38 -16.03 -13.66
C PRO A 204 -10.48 -15.06 -12.89
N GLU A 205 -9.18 -15.36 -12.76
CA GLU A 205 -8.19 -14.50 -12.14
C GLU A 205 -7.86 -13.24 -12.97
N ALA A 206 -8.15 -13.23 -14.27
CA ALA A 206 -7.86 -12.13 -15.21
C ALA A 206 -9.08 -11.26 -15.54
N LEU A 207 -10.29 -11.77 -15.35
CA LEU A 207 -11.51 -11.14 -15.85
C LEU A 207 -12.09 -10.13 -14.86
N GLY A 208 -12.40 -8.93 -15.35
CA GLY A 208 -13.16 -7.91 -14.64
C GLY A 208 -14.67 -8.15 -14.66
N PRO A 209 -15.47 -7.22 -14.10
CA PRO A 209 -16.93 -7.38 -13.91
C PRO A 209 -17.70 -7.69 -15.21
N TYR A 210 -17.24 -7.11 -16.33
CA TYR A 210 -17.82 -7.30 -17.67
C TYR A 210 -17.36 -8.58 -18.39
N ARG A 211 -16.67 -9.50 -17.70
CA ARG A 211 -16.11 -10.74 -18.25
C ARG A 211 -15.11 -10.55 -19.39
N LYS A 212 -14.44 -9.39 -19.41
CA LYS A 212 -13.28 -9.08 -20.26
C LYS A 212 -12.01 -9.00 -19.41
N PRO A 213 -10.81 -9.18 -19.98
CA PRO A 213 -9.56 -9.03 -19.25
C PRO A 213 -9.39 -7.63 -18.66
N ASP A 214 -8.88 -7.56 -17.44
CA ASP A 214 -8.54 -6.31 -16.75
C ASP A 214 -7.01 -6.16 -16.63
N ASN A 215 -6.50 -4.94 -16.87
CA ASN A 215 -5.06 -4.68 -16.94
C ASN A 215 -4.33 -4.91 -15.59
N TRP A 216 -4.96 -4.60 -14.46
CA TRP A 216 -4.40 -4.83 -13.13
C TRP A 216 -4.27 -6.33 -12.86
N LEU A 217 -5.29 -7.09 -13.28
CA LEU A 217 -5.35 -8.53 -13.07
C LEU A 217 -4.37 -9.29 -13.96
N VAL A 218 -4.23 -8.86 -15.22
CA VAL A 218 -3.20 -9.35 -16.13
C VAL A 218 -1.80 -8.99 -15.62
N GLY A 219 -1.63 -7.78 -15.08
CA GLY A 219 -0.42 -7.38 -14.36
C GLY A 219 -0.11 -8.33 -13.20
N ARG A 220 -1.10 -8.61 -12.34
CA ARG A 220 -0.97 -9.56 -11.22
C ARG A 220 -0.63 -10.98 -11.68
N LEU A 221 -1.19 -11.47 -12.79
CA LEU A 221 -0.82 -12.79 -13.34
C LEU A 221 0.65 -12.87 -13.74
N TRP A 222 1.19 -11.81 -14.36
CA TRP A 222 2.64 -11.73 -14.60
C TRP A 222 3.43 -11.75 -13.29
N LEU A 223 3.03 -10.95 -12.29
CA LEU A 223 3.72 -10.92 -10.99
C LEU A 223 3.73 -12.30 -10.32
N ASN A 224 2.60 -13.01 -10.32
CA ASN A 224 2.49 -14.36 -9.79
C ASN A 224 3.43 -15.34 -10.52
N SER A 225 3.55 -15.26 -11.85
CA SER A 225 4.53 -16.08 -12.59
C SER A 225 5.99 -15.79 -12.19
N GLY A 226 6.28 -14.57 -11.73
CA GLY A 226 7.56 -14.21 -11.13
C GLY A 226 7.75 -14.79 -9.72
N TYR A 227 6.68 -14.95 -8.95
CA TYR A 227 6.70 -15.56 -7.62
C TYR A 227 6.98 -17.06 -7.72
N ASP A 228 6.27 -17.77 -8.60
CA ASP A 228 6.50 -19.19 -8.93
C ASP A 228 7.97 -19.45 -9.31
N LEU A 229 8.56 -18.51 -10.06
CA LEU A 229 9.94 -18.60 -10.54
C LEU A 229 10.97 -18.46 -9.42
N VAL A 230 10.70 -17.62 -8.41
CA VAL A 230 11.54 -17.51 -7.21
C VAL A 230 11.34 -18.70 -6.27
N GLU A 231 10.12 -19.23 -6.18
CA GLU A 231 9.80 -20.46 -5.44
C GLU A 231 10.45 -21.71 -6.07
N ALA A 232 10.66 -21.71 -7.39
CA ALA A 232 11.48 -22.69 -8.10
C ALA A 232 13.01 -22.56 -7.82
N GLY A 233 13.43 -21.57 -7.03
CA GLY A 233 14.80 -21.39 -6.55
C GLY A 233 15.64 -20.36 -7.30
N ILE A 234 15.06 -19.59 -8.25
CA ILE A 234 15.81 -18.54 -8.96
C ILE A 234 15.86 -17.26 -8.11
N PRO A 235 17.05 -16.73 -7.77
CA PRO A 235 17.16 -15.63 -6.82
C PRO A 235 16.66 -14.30 -7.40
N ILE A 236 15.98 -13.52 -6.56
CA ILE A 236 15.67 -12.11 -6.82
C ILE A 236 17.00 -11.34 -6.92
N ARG A 237 17.16 -10.52 -7.96
CA ARG A 237 18.35 -9.70 -8.20
C ARG A 237 17.95 -8.25 -8.46
N ARG A 238 18.69 -7.29 -7.89
CA ARG A 238 18.47 -5.83 -8.07
C ARG A 238 17.06 -5.36 -7.67
N GLN A 239 16.48 -5.99 -6.65
CA GLN A 239 15.19 -5.62 -6.05
C GLN A 239 15.13 -6.21 -4.63
N THR A 240 14.48 -5.54 -3.69
CA THR A 240 14.25 -6.09 -2.35
C THR A 240 13.15 -7.17 -2.41
N PRO A 241 13.24 -8.26 -1.62
CA PRO A 241 12.23 -9.31 -1.63
C PRO A 241 10.83 -8.81 -1.27
N ILE A 242 10.72 -7.84 -0.36
CA ILE A 242 9.44 -7.27 0.04
C ILE A 242 8.77 -6.49 -1.10
N ASN A 243 9.48 -5.56 -1.77
CA ASN A 243 8.97 -4.80 -2.92
C ASN A 243 8.64 -5.69 -4.12
N PHE A 244 9.22 -6.89 -4.20
CA PHE A 244 8.89 -7.87 -5.22
C PHE A 244 7.50 -8.50 -4.96
N TYR A 245 7.24 -8.95 -3.72
CA TYR A 245 6.02 -9.67 -3.37
C TYR A 245 4.79 -8.80 -3.09
N GLU A 246 4.94 -7.53 -2.71
CA GLU A 246 3.78 -6.67 -2.38
C GLU A 246 2.95 -6.22 -3.59
N THR A 247 3.53 -6.18 -4.79
CA THR A 247 2.91 -5.53 -5.95
C THR A 247 1.71 -6.31 -6.49
N GLY A 248 1.72 -7.65 -6.42
CA GLY A 248 0.60 -8.50 -6.85
C GLY A 248 -0.67 -8.24 -6.05
N PRO A 249 -0.61 -8.32 -4.70
CA PRO A 249 -1.69 -7.91 -3.82
C PRO A 249 -2.13 -6.45 -4.03
N LYS A 250 -1.19 -5.50 -4.19
CA LYS A 250 -1.56 -4.10 -4.52
C LYS A 250 -2.31 -3.98 -5.84
N TRP A 251 -2.03 -4.79 -6.86
CA TRP A 251 -2.82 -4.80 -8.09
C TRP A 251 -4.21 -5.41 -7.92
N ARG A 252 -4.42 -6.33 -6.98
CA ARG A 252 -5.76 -6.79 -6.59
C ARG A 252 -6.58 -5.68 -5.94
N ILE A 253 -5.93 -4.84 -5.13
CA ILE A 253 -6.51 -3.63 -4.50
C ILE A 253 -6.83 -2.56 -5.55
N ARG A 254 -5.85 -2.16 -6.38
CA ARG A 254 -6.06 -1.16 -7.46
C ARG A 254 -7.12 -1.59 -8.48
N PHE A 255 -7.32 -2.89 -8.69
CA PHE A 255 -8.46 -3.41 -9.45
C PHE A 255 -9.81 -3.08 -8.80
N ALA A 256 -9.96 -3.31 -7.49
CA ALA A 256 -11.20 -3.04 -6.77
C ALA A 256 -11.53 -1.55 -6.79
N GLU A 257 -10.56 -0.69 -6.44
CA GLU A 257 -10.70 0.77 -6.55
C GLU A 257 -11.09 1.24 -7.97
N ALA A 258 -10.48 0.65 -9.00
CA ALA A 258 -10.75 1.05 -10.39
C ALA A 258 -12.17 0.72 -10.83
N ILE A 259 -12.70 -0.47 -10.49
CA ILE A 259 -14.07 -0.84 -10.89
C ILE A 259 -15.12 -0.03 -10.13
N GLU A 260 -14.85 0.37 -8.88
CA GLU A 260 -15.73 1.24 -8.11
C GLU A 260 -15.79 2.66 -8.69
N LYS A 261 -14.63 3.23 -9.05
CA LYS A 261 -14.56 4.53 -9.76
C LYS A 261 -15.23 4.47 -11.14
N GLU A 262 -15.24 3.30 -11.78
CA GLU A 262 -15.99 3.02 -13.02
C GLU A 262 -17.50 2.75 -12.81
N GLY A 263 -18.00 2.80 -11.57
CA GLY A 263 -19.43 2.68 -11.24
C GLY A 263 -19.92 1.26 -10.91
N VAL A 264 -19.03 0.28 -10.78
CA VAL A 264 -19.37 -1.07 -10.29
C VAL A 264 -19.43 -1.01 -8.76
N LEU A 265 -20.62 -0.76 -8.22
CA LEU A 265 -20.86 -0.48 -6.80
C LEU A 265 -21.95 -1.42 -6.25
N ASN A 266 -21.65 -2.72 -6.30
CA ASN A 266 -22.54 -3.84 -5.96
C ASN A 266 -21.71 -5.03 -5.43
N ASP A 267 -22.34 -6.21 -5.30
CA ASP A 267 -21.71 -7.48 -4.86
C ASP A 267 -20.36 -7.79 -5.56
N GLN A 268 -20.16 -7.35 -6.81
CA GLN A 268 -18.89 -7.55 -7.54
C GLN A 268 -17.74 -6.68 -7.00
N ALA A 269 -18.03 -5.49 -6.49
CA ALA A 269 -17.07 -4.64 -5.79
C ALA A 269 -16.68 -5.29 -4.46
N GLN A 270 -17.69 -5.76 -3.71
CA GLN A 270 -17.48 -6.47 -2.46
C GLN A 270 -16.61 -7.73 -2.65
N GLU A 271 -16.90 -8.54 -3.69
CA GLU A 271 -16.08 -9.70 -4.04
C GLU A 271 -14.65 -9.31 -4.47
N ALA A 272 -14.47 -8.18 -5.16
CA ALA A 272 -13.15 -7.68 -5.54
C ALA A 272 -12.31 -7.31 -4.31
N TRP A 273 -12.91 -6.62 -3.33
CA TRP A 273 -12.25 -6.27 -2.06
C TRP A 273 -11.99 -7.49 -1.17
N GLN A 274 -12.90 -8.46 -1.11
CA GLN A 274 -12.66 -9.73 -0.41
C GLN A 274 -11.43 -10.47 -0.97
N ARG A 275 -11.31 -10.58 -2.30
CA ARG A 275 -10.12 -11.17 -2.94
C ARG A 275 -8.85 -10.33 -2.71
N ALA A 276 -8.98 -9.01 -2.58
CA ALA A 276 -7.87 -8.12 -2.22
C ALA A 276 -7.40 -8.35 -0.78
N ALA A 277 -8.32 -8.54 0.17
CA ALA A 277 -8.01 -8.93 1.54
C ALA A 277 -7.33 -10.32 1.61
N GLU A 278 -7.83 -11.30 0.85
CA GLU A 278 -7.22 -12.64 0.74
C GLU A 278 -5.78 -12.58 0.22
N ASP A 279 -5.52 -11.82 -0.84
CA ASP A 279 -4.15 -11.62 -1.37
C ASP A 279 -3.24 -10.90 -0.38
N TRP A 280 -3.75 -9.87 0.34
CA TRP A 280 -2.99 -9.14 1.34
C TRP A 280 -2.63 -10.02 2.55
N GLN A 281 -3.59 -10.82 3.03
CA GLN A 281 -3.36 -11.84 4.04
C GLN A 281 -2.40 -12.94 3.55
N GLY A 282 -2.43 -13.27 2.25
CA GLY A 282 -1.47 -14.16 1.59
C GLY A 282 -0.04 -13.64 1.66
N LEU A 283 0.17 -12.35 1.39
CA LEU A 283 1.44 -11.65 1.61
C LEU A 283 1.85 -11.67 3.09
N GLY A 284 0.91 -11.41 4.00
CA GLY A 284 1.12 -11.49 5.44
C GLY A 284 1.67 -12.84 5.90
N ASN A 285 1.20 -13.92 5.28
CA ASN A 285 1.59 -15.30 5.58
C ASN A 285 2.81 -15.81 4.78
N ARG A 286 3.27 -15.09 3.77
CA ARG A 286 4.44 -15.45 2.94
C ARG A 286 5.73 -15.29 3.74
N SER A 287 6.63 -16.28 3.62
CA SER A 287 7.99 -16.16 4.17
C SER A 287 8.83 -15.24 3.29
N VAL A 288 9.21 -14.07 3.81
CA VAL A 288 10.04 -13.09 3.11
C VAL A 288 11.49 -13.19 3.62
N PRO A 289 12.50 -13.41 2.75
CA PRO A 289 13.90 -13.39 3.15
C PRO A 289 14.35 -11.96 3.46
N THR A 290 15.22 -11.82 4.46
CA THR A 290 15.74 -10.52 4.93
C THR A 290 17.27 -10.47 4.78
N THR A 291 17.91 -9.42 5.33
CA THR A 291 19.37 -9.36 5.50
C THR A 291 19.88 -10.36 6.53
N GLU A 292 19.01 -10.83 7.44
CA GLU A 292 19.39 -11.76 8.50
C GLU A 292 19.36 -13.21 8.03
N SER A 293 19.92 -14.09 8.85
CA SER A 293 19.89 -15.55 8.63
C SER A 293 18.49 -16.18 8.64
N PHE A 294 17.45 -15.40 8.96
CA PHE A 294 16.06 -15.84 9.03
C PHE A 294 15.10 -15.11 8.09
N THR A 295 14.03 -15.80 7.71
CA THR A 295 12.86 -15.23 7.03
C THR A 295 11.86 -14.66 8.04
N ILE A 296 11.14 -13.62 7.64
CA ILE A 296 10.01 -13.05 8.40
C ILE A 296 8.67 -13.37 7.75
N LYS A 297 7.58 -13.15 8.49
CA LYS A 297 6.20 -13.13 8.00
C LYS A 297 5.50 -11.92 8.61
N LEU A 298 4.85 -11.09 7.80
CA LEU A 298 4.30 -9.80 8.27
C LEU A 298 3.08 -9.98 9.17
N GLY A 299 2.27 -11.01 8.91
CA GLY A 299 1.10 -11.38 9.71
C GLY A 299 1.40 -12.13 11.01
N GLN A 300 2.68 -12.26 11.41
CA GLN A 300 3.07 -12.94 12.66
C GLN A 300 3.41 -11.97 13.80
N LEU A 301 3.15 -10.67 13.65
CA LEU A 301 3.47 -9.66 14.67
C LEU A 301 2.91 -10.01 16.05
N ASP A 302 1.59 -10.22 16.15
CA ASP A 302 0.91 -10.52 17.42
C ASP A 302 1.39 -11.85 18.04
N GLU A 303 1.69 -12.84 17.21
CA GLU A 303 2.22 -14.13 17.65
C GLU A 303 3.64 -14.01 18.21
N LEU A 304 4.48 -13.18 17.60
CA LEU A 304 5.82 -12.87 18.11
C LEU A 304 5.74 -12.09 19.43
N LEU A 305 4.89 -11.06 19.51
CA LEU A 305 4.64 -10.28 20.72
C LEU A 305 4.12 -11.17 21.86
N ARG A 306 3.16 -12.05 21.58
CA ARG A 306 2.62 -13.02 22.55
C ARG A 306 3.70 -13.96 23.07
N ARG A 307 4.47 -14.60 22.16
CA ARG A 307 5.57 -15.50 22.54
C ARG A 307 6.67 -14.80 23.32
N ARG A 308 6.98 -13.54 23.01
CA ARG A 308 7.92 -12.70 23.75
C ARG A 308 7.41 -12.45 25.17
N ALA A 309 6.15 -12.04 25.32
CA ALA A 309 5.53 -11.81 26.62
C ALA A 309 5.49 -13.09 27.48
N GLU A 310 5.19 -14.24 26.88
CA GLU A 310 5.23 -15.55 27.53
C GLU A 310 6.63 -15.92 28.02
N ALA A 311 7.67 -15.72 27.20
CA ALA A 311 9.06 -15.95 27.59
C ALA A 311 9.52 -15.01 28.72
N ILE A 312 9.16 -13.73 28.67
CA ILE A 312 9.45 -12.76 29.74
C ILE A 312 8.71 -13.13 31.04
N ALA A 313 7.47 -13.63 30.95
CA ALA A 313 6.74 -14.13 32.11
C ALA A 313 7.41 -15.36 32.75
N GLU A 314 7.89 -16.32 31.96
CA GLU A 314 8.66 -17.48 32.47
C GLU A 314 9.98 -17.01 33.12
N ILE A 315 10.69 -16.05 32.52
CA ILE A 315 11.90 -15.44 33.11
C ILE A 315 11.58 -14.80 34.48
N ARG A 316 10.47 -14.06 34.58
CA ARG A 316 10.02 -13.41 35.82
C ARG A 316 9.69 -14.41 36.90
N GLU A 317 8.96 -15.48 36.57
CA GLU A 317 8.60 -16.54 37.51
C GLU A 317 9.85 -17.27 38.03
N LEU A 318 10.76 -17.67 37.14
CA LEU A 318 11.98 -18.39 37.50
C LEU A 318 12.99 -17.52 38.28
N SER A 319 13.11 -16.24 37.94
CA SER A 319 14.12 -15.34 38.53
C SER A 319 13.64 -14.68 39.82
N GLY A 320 12.32 -14.62 40.07
CA GLY A 320 11.71 -14.15 41.31
C GLY A 320 12.25 -12.78 41.78
N GLU A 321 12.89 -12.77 42.96
CA GLU A 321 13.46 -11.56 43.57
C GLU A 321 14.47 -10.83 42.66
N ALA A 322 15.24 -11.56 41.83
CA ALA A 322 16.21 -10.94 40.93
C ALA A 322 15.53 -10.10 39.85
N TYR A 323 14.39 -10.57 39.31
CA TYR A 323 13.60 -9.80 38.34
C TYR A 323 12.95 -8.59 39.02
N VAL A 324 12.25 -8.79 40.14
CA VAL A 324 11.54 -7.71 40.85
C VAL A 324 12.50 -6.60 41.29
N LYS A 325 13.73 -6.94 41.70
CA LYS A 325 14.76 -5.95 42.04
C LYS A 325 15.25 -5.17 40.82
N ALA A 326 15.43 -5.81 39.67
CA ALA A 326 15.84 -5.15 38.43
C ALA A 326 14.72 -4.28 37.84
N GLU A 327 13.50 -4.80 37.81
CA GLU A 327 12.26 -4.07 37.47
C GLU A 327 12.10 -2.83 38.36
N ARG A 328 12.28 -2.98 39.68
CA ARG A 328 12.20 -1.84 40.60
C ARG A 328 13.30 -0.80 40.35
N LYS A 329 14.54 -1.23 40.12
CA LYS A 329 15.68 -0.35 39.75
C LYS A 329 15.41 0.43 38.46
N LEU A 330 14.76 -0.19 37.48
CA LEU A 330 14.32 0.46 36.25
C LEU A 330 13.18 1.46 36.51
N ILE A 331 12.12 1.07 37.23
CA ILE A 331 11.01 1.96 37.59
C ILE A 331 11.51 3.18 38.41
N ASP A 332 12.49 2.96 39.28
CA ASP A 332 13.06 4.03 40.09
C ASP A 332 13.87 5.05 39.26
N SER A 333 14.23 4.73 38.01
CA SER A 333 14.95 5.60 37.06
C SER A 333 14.05 6.49 36.17
N PHE A 334 12.76 6.15 36.03
CA PHE A 334 11.82 7.02 35.29
C PHE A 334 11.52 8.32 36.05
N GLY A 335 11.05 9.32 35.30
CA GLY A 335 10.60 10.60 35.85
C GLY A 335 9.47 10.43 36.88
N PRO A 336 9.31 11.38 37.82
CA PRO A 336 8.48 11.20 39.02
C PRO A 336 7.01 10.88 38.72
N VAL A 337 6.47 11.39 37.61
CA VAL A 337 5.08 11.14 37.17
C VAL A 337 4.86 9.69 36.73
N ILE A 338 5.72 9.16 35.86
CA ILE A 338 5.67 7.78 35.36
C ILE A 338 5.93 6.81 36.52
N LYS A 339 6.93 7.14 37.34
CA LYS A 339 7.28 6.37 38.54
C LYS A 339 6.12 6.25 39.52
N ASP A 340 5.44 7.34 39.87
CA ASP A 340 4.28 7.32 40.78
C ASP A 340 3.12 6.48 40.22
N ALA A 341 2.82 6.61 38.92
CA ALA A 341 1.81 5.83 38.23
C ALA A 341 2.11 4.31 38.24
N LEU A 342 3.36 3.93 37.93
CA LEU A 342 3.78 2.52 37.90
C LEU A 342 3.82 1.89 39.30
N LEU A 343 4.25 2.64 40.31
CA LEU A 343 4.37 2.16 41.70
C LEU A 343 3.03 2.10 42.46
N THR A 344 2.03 2.86 42.02
CA THR A 344 0.67 2.79 42.57
C THR A 344 0.02 1.46 42.17
N PRO A 345 -0.53 0.66 43.11
CA PRO A 345 -1.21 -0.60 42.79
C PRO A 345 -2.38 -0.38 41.82
N PRO A 346 -2.66 -1.29 40.86
CA PRO A 346 -3.69 -1.09 39.84
C PRO A 346 -5.07 -0.69 40.40
N GLU A 347 -5.49 -1.31 41.50
CA GLU A 347 -6.76 -1.01 42.20
C GLU A 347 -6.86 0.41 42.80
N GLN A 348 -5.73 1.11 42.91
CA GLN A 348 -5.61 2.43 43.56
C GLN A 348 -5.17 3.53 42.60
N ARG A 349 -4.94 3.21 41.31
CA ARG A 349 -4.57 4.19 40.29
C ARG A 349 -5.76 5.08 39.95
N SER A 350 -5.53 6.39 39.89
CA SER A 350 -6.43 7.31 39.20
C SER A 350 -6.47 7.02 37.70
N LYS A 351 -7.51 7.48 36.98
CA LYS A 351 -7.61 7.32 35.51
C LYS A 351 -6.34 7.81 34.77
N SER A 352 -5.74 8.91 35.23
CA SER A 352 -4.50 9.44 34.67
C SER A 352 -3.30 8.51 34.92
N GLN A 353 -3.11 8.06 36.16
CA GLN A 353 -2.05 7.08 36.49
C GLN A 353 -2.25 5.74 35.77
N GLN A 354 -3.49 5.30 35.57
CA GLN A 354 -3.78 4.08 34.81
C GLN A 354 -3.33 4.21 33.35
N SER A 355 -3.72 5.27 32.65
CA SER A 355 -3.31 5.53 31.27
C SER A 355 -1.78 5.69 31.14
N ILE A 356 -1.13 6.36 32.09
CA ILE A 356 0.34 6.50 32.11
C ILE A 356 1.00 5.12 32.31
N ALA A 357 0.51 4.31 33.25
CA ALA A 357 1.07 2.98 33.52
C ALA A 357 0.88 2.04 32.31
N GLU A 358 -0.28 2.05 31.66
CA GLU A 358 -0.58 1.27 30.45
C GLU A 358 0.36 1.65 29.30
N LYS A 359 0.55 2.96 29.04
CA LYS A 359 1.47 3.45 28.00
C LYS A 359 2.93 3.04 28.22
N ASN A 360 3.36 2.87 29.47
CA ASN A 360 4.73 2.52 29.84
C ASN A 360 4.89 1.02 30.17
N GLN A 361 3.85 0.19 29.97
CA GLN A 361 3.82 -1.22 30.38
C GLN A 361 4.81 -2.10 29.59
N SER A 362 5.20 -1.69 28.38
CA SER A 362 6.26 -2.31 27.57
C SER A 362 7.67 -1.90 28.00
N GLU A 363 7.83 -0.69 28.55
CA GLU A 363 9.13 -0.10 28.93
C GLU A 363 9.65 -0.60 30.29
N ILE A 364 8.82 -1.25 31.11
CA ILE A 364 9.23 -1.79 32.42
C ILE A 364 9.97 -3.14 32.36
N VAL A 365 10.29 -3.66 31.18
CA VAL A 365 11.08 -4.90 31.03
C VAL A 365 12.55 -4.61 31.44
N PRO A 366 13.05 -5.18 32.54
CA PRO A 366 14.42 -4.94 32.98
C PRO A 366 15.45 -5.60 32.06
N ASN A 367 16.71 -5.17 32.12
CA ASN A 367 17.81 -5.80 31.39
C ASN A 367 17.91 -7.30 31.76
N LEU A 368 17.44 -8.17 30.86
CA LEU A 368 17.28 -9.59 31.13
C LEU A 368 18.63 -10.31 31.31
N ALA A 369 19.71 -9.78 30.72
CA ALA A 369 21.08 -10.26 30.95
C ALA A 369 21.66 -9.86 32.32
N GLU A 370 21.19 -8.77 32.96
CA GLU A 370 21.46 -8.51 34.38
C GLU A 370 20.66 -9.49 35.27
N VAL A 371 19.37 -9.71 34.95
CA VAL A 371 18.50 -10.64 35.69
C VAL A 371 19.04 -12.08 35.65
N SER A 372 19.43 -12.59 34.47
CA SER A 372 19.93 -13.96 34.32
C SER A 372 21.22 -14.21 35.11
N ARG A 373 22.12 -13.22 35.19
CA ARG A 373 23.33 -13.29 36.02
C ARG A 373 23.02 -13.29 37.52
N GLN A 374 21.98 -12.57 37.95
CA GLN A 374 21.56 -12.48 39.36
C GLN A 374 20.62 -13.62 39.80
N ALA A 375 20.01 -14.35 38.85
CA ALA A 375 19.14 -15.50 39.13
C ALA A 375 19.84 -16.63 39.90
N ASP A 376 19.06 -17.42 40.63
CA ASP A 376 19.57 -18.53 41.44
C ASP A 376 20.35 -19.56 40.59
N PRO A 377 21.51 -20.07 41.05
CA PRO A 377 22.33 -21.01 40.29
C PRO A 377 21.60 -22.26 39.76
N SER A 378 20.51 -22.68 40.41
CA SER A 378 19.72 -23.86 40.00
C SER A 378 18.87 -23.63 38.74
N VAL A 379 18.40 -22.40 38.51
CA VAL A 379 17.54 -22.03 37.36
C VAL A 379 18.26 -21.17 36.32
N ARG A 380 19.42 -20.59 36.68
CA ARG A 380 20.21 -19.66 35.85
C ARG A 380 20.38 -20.09 34.39
N LEU A 381 20.70 -21.37 34.13
CA LEU A 381 20.86 -21.87 32.76
C LEU A 381 19.56 -21.81 31.95
N ARG A 382 18.41 -22.15 32.57
CA ARG A 382 17.10 -22.04 31.93
C ARG A 382 16.72 -20.58 31.68
N VAL A 383 17.02 -19.69 32.64
CA VAL A 383 16.80 -18.25 32.46
C VAL A 383 17.65 -17.72 31.31
N MET A 384 18.94 -18.07 31.22
CA MET A 384 19.82 -17.67 30.10
C MET A 384 19.27 -18.13 28.74
N GLN A 385 18.81 -19.39 28.63
CA GLN A 385 18.17 -19.90 27.40
C GLN A 385 16.89 -19.14 27.04
N LEU A 386 16.12 -18.67 28.02
CA LEU A 386 14.93 -17.85 27.77
C LEU A 386 15.30 -16.42 27.34
N VAL A 387 16.41 -15.86 27.84
CA VAL A 387 16.92 -14.57 27.35
C VAL A 387 17.32 -14.69 25.89
N GLU A 388 18.07 -15.72 25.50
CA GLU A 388 18.41 -15.99 24.09
C GLU A 388 17.17 -16.14 23.19
N VAL A 389 16.06 -16.69 23.71
CA VAL A 389 14.77 -16.77 22.99
C VAL A 389 14.09 -15.41 22.89
N VAL A 390 14.17 -14.54 23.91
CA VAL A 390 13.65 -13.17 23.83
C VAL A 390 14.48 -12.35 22.85
N ASP A 391 15.81 -12.49 22.83
CA ASP A 391 16.69 -11.78 21.92
C ASP A 391 16.40 -12.16 20.44
N ASP A 392 16.23 -13.45 20.11
CA ASP A 392 15.79 -13.91 18.75
C ASP A 392 14.38 -13.39 18.38
N LEU A 393 13.47 -13.31 19.35
CA LEU A 393 12.13 -12.75 19.11
C LEU A 393 12.17 -11.24 18.88
N ASP A 394 13.03 -10.50 19.59
CA ASP A 394 13.18 -9.05 19.46
C ASP A 394 13.84 -8.68 18.12
N GLU A 395 14.86 -9.43 17.69
CA GLU A 395 15.40 -9.30 16.32
C GLU A 395 14.33 -9.54 15.25
N ARG A 396 13.48 -10.57 15.42
CA ARG A 396 12.36 -10.84 14.50
C ARG A 396 11.32 -9.74 14.50
N LEU A 397 10.95 -9.22 15.67
CA LEU A 397 9.98 -8.13 15.82
C LEU A 397 10.46 -6.87 15.10
N ILE A 398 11.71 -6.43 15.35
CA ILE A 398 12.32 -5.28 14.68
C ILE A 398 12.26 -5.43 13.15
N LYS A 399 12.56 -6.62 12.62
CA LYS A 399 12.48 -6.87 11.18
C LYS A 399 11.03 -6.90 10.67
N VAL A 400 10.11 -7.55 11.38
CA VAL A 400 8.68 -7.59 10.99
C VAL A 400 8.06 -6.20 10.99
N GLU A 401 8.25 -5.42 12.05
CA GLU A 401 7.75 -4.04 12.18
C GLU A 401 8.36 -3.12 11.12
N GLY A 402 9.67 -3.20 10.90
CA GLY A 402 10.36 -2.42 9.87
C GLY A 402 9.81 -2.69 8.46
N HIS A 403 9.57 -3.95 8.11
CA HIS A 403 8.99 -4.31 6.81
C HIS A 403 7.50 -3.98 6.72
N ARG A 404 6.71 -4.17 7.79
CA ARG A 404 5.30 -3.71 7.85
C ARG A 404 5.22 -2.20 7.62
N LYS A 405 6.11 -1.42 8.23
CA LYS A 405 6.18 0.05 8.04
C LYS A 405 6.60 0.42 6.62
N GLN A 406 7.61 -0.25 6.05
CA GLN A 406 8.13 0.04 4.70
C GLN A 406 7.05 0.02 3.61
N ILE A 407 6.04 -0.86 3.74
CA ILE A 407 4.99 -1.03 2.73
C ILE A 407 3.62 -0.48 3.15
N ASN A 408 3.55 0.20 4.30
CA ASN A 408 2.31 0.61 4.97
C ASN A 408 1.31 -0.55 5.18
N TYR A 409 1.81 -1.70 5.65
CA TYR A 409 1.03 -2.95 5.73
C TYR A 409 -0.26 -2.86 6.55
N PRO A 410 -0.30 -2.21 7.74
CA PRO A 410 -1.53 -2.08 8.51
C PRO A 410 -2.60 -1.26 7.79
N TYR A 411 -2.23 -0.23 7.04
CA TYR A 411 -3.18 0.58 6.27
C TYR A 411 -3.89 -0.26 5.20
N TRP A 412 -3.15 -0.97 4.34
CA TRP A 412 -3.73 -1.81 3.29
C TRP A 412 -4.54 -2.99 3.86
N GLU A 413 -4.11 -3.55 5.00
CA GLU A 413 -4.85 -4.54 5.77
C GLU A 413 -6.18 -3.98 6.27
N THR A 414 -6.22 -2.73 6.77
CA THR A 414 -7.47 -2.08 7.18
C THR A 414 -8.36 -1.65 6.01
N LEU A 415 -7.79 -1.08 4.93
CA LEU A 415 -8.52 -0.65 3.75
C LEU A 415 -9.29 -1.82 3.12
N THR A 416 -8.61 -2.95 2.90
CA THR A 416 -9.25 -4.15 2.33
C THR A 416 -10.32 -4.76 3.24
N LEU A 417 -10.21 -4.58 4.57
CA LEU A 417 -11.24 -5.02 5.53
C LEU A 417 -12.45 -4.08 5.56
N ALA A 418 -12.27 -2.78 5.37
CA ALA A 418 -13.34 -1.78 5.41
C ALA A 418 -14.12 -1.69 4.09
N GLU A 419 -13.44 -1.66 2.94
CA GLU A 419 -14.09 -1.49 1.63
C GLU A 419 -14.89 -2.74 1.19
N GLN A 420 -14.59 -3.93 1.75
CA GLN A 420 -15.43 -5.12 1.57
C GLN A 420 -16.72 -5.12 2.42
N GLU A 421 -16.96 -4.11 3.27
CA GLU A 421 -18.20 -4.01 4.05
C GLU A 421 -19.35 -3.44 3.20
N GLU A 422 -20.55 -3.98 3.38
CA GLU A 422 -21.75 -3.52 2.65
C GLU A 422 -22.03 -2.02 2.86
N ARG A 423 -21.77 -1.49 4.06
CA ARG A 423 -21.90 -0.06 4.35
C ARG A 423 -20.91 0.80 3.56
N THR A 424 -19.68 0.33 3.34
CA THR A 424 -18.65 1.09 2.63
C THR A 424 -18.93 1.11 1.13
N VAL A 425 -19.28 -0.04 0.54
CA VAL A 425 -19.76 -0.11 -0.86
C VAL A 425 -21.01 0.76 -1.05
N ASN A 426 -21.93 0.81 -0.07
CA ASN A 426 -23.08 1.71 -0.10
C ASN A 426 -22.67 3.20 0.01
N ALA A 427 -21.75 3.56 0.90
CA ALA A 427 -21.28 4.93 1.03
C ALA A 427 -20.57 5.43 -0.25
N ARG A 428 -19.76 4.56 -0.90
CA ARG A 428 -19.18 4.77 -2.23
C ARG A 428 -20.28 4.95 -3.30
N ARG A 429 -21.31 4.08 -3.30
CA ARG A 429 -22.49 4.19 -4.19
C ARG A 429 -23.21 5.53 -4.04
N LEU A 430 -23.47 5.96 -2.80
CA LEU A 430 -24.15 7.24 -2.52
C LEU A 430 -23.35 8.44 -3.05
N ILE A 431 -22.02 8.48 -2.89
CA ILE A 431 -21.16 9.53 -3.49
C ILE A 431 -21.22 9.49 -5.03
N TYR A 432 -21.18 8.29 -5.62
CA TYR A 432 -21.23 8.13 -7.07
C TYR A 432 -22.57 8.60 -7.65
N GLU A 433 -23.68 8.22 -7.03
CA GLU A 433 -25.03 8.69 -7.38
C GLU A 433 -25.19 10.20 -7.14
N ALA A 434 -24.62 10.74 -6.06
CA ALA A 434 -24.61 12.19 -5.78
C ALA A 434 -23.88 12.98 -6.87
N LYS A 435 -22.70 12.51 -7.31
CA LYS A 435 -21.95 13.11 -8.42
C LYS A 435 -22.71 13.03 -9.74
N GLN A 436 -23.42 11.93 -10.01
CA GLN A 436 -24.30 11.83 -11.19
C GLN A 436 -25.50 12.81 -11.11
N ALA A 437 -26.15 12.93 -9.95
CA ALA A 437 -27.26 13.87 -9.75
C ALA A 437 -26.79 15.33 -9.87
N LEU A 438 -25.62 15.68 -9.32
CA LEU A 438 -25.02 17.01 -9.43
C LEU A 438 -24.72 17.42 -10.88
N SER A 439 -24.47 16.45 -11.76
CA SER A 439 -24.25 16.68 -13.20
C SER A 439 -25.54 16.84 -14.03
N GLN A 440 -26.71 16.64 -13.43
CA GLN A 440 -28.01 16.67 -14.12
C GLN A 440 -28.83 17.91 -13.75
N GLU A 441 -29.41 18.57 -14.75
CA GLU A 441 -30.25 19.75 -14.52
C GLU A 441 -31.47 19.42 -13.64
N GLY A 442 -31.54 20.05 -12.47
CA GLY A 442 -32.69 19.95 -11.56
C GLY A 442 -32.59 18.87 -10.48
N GLU A 443 -31.54 18.04 -10.43
CA GLU A 443 -31.36 17.02 -9.37
C GLU A 443 -30.49 17.49 -8.18
N LEU A 444 -30.29 18.81 -8.01
CA LEU A 444 -29.41 19.38 -6.96
C LEU A 444 -29.80 18.96 -5.53
N GLU A 445 -31.08 19.03 -5.19
CA GLU A 445 -31.61 18.64 -3.86
C GLU A 445 -31.34 17.16 -3.58
N ARG A 446 -31.53 16.31 -4.60
CA ARG A 446 -31.19 14.87 -4.53
C ARG A 446 -29.69 14.63 -4.35
N ALA A 447 -28.83 15.41 -5.02
CA ALA A 447 -27.38 15.29 -4.85
C ALA A 447 -26.95 15.60 -3.41
N ILE A 448 -27.52 16.65 -2.81
CA ILE A 448 -27.32 17.04 -1.40
C ILE A 448 -27.75 15.90 -0.46
N ASP A 449 -28.98 15.39 -0.60
CA ASP A 449 -29.50 14.28 0.22
C ASP A 449 -28.59 13.02 0.16
N LEU A 450 -28.05 12.70 -1.02
CA LEU A 450 -27.18 11.54 -1.23
C LEU A 450 -25.79 11.73 -0.62
N TYR A 451 -25.23 12.95 -0.69
CA TYR A 451 -23.98 13.29 0.00
C TYR A 451 -24.14 13.19 1.52
N GLU A 452 -25.20 13.75 2.10
CA GLU A 452 -25.43 13.72 3.55
C GLU A 452 -25.53 12.28 4.08
N GLN A 453 -26.33 11.43 3.43
CA GLN A 453 -26.42 10.00 3.75
C GLN A 453 -25.08 9.26 3.63
N SER A 454 -24.23 9.64 2.68
CA SER A 454 -22.89 9.04 2.56
C SER A 454 -21.95 9.51 3.67
N PHE A 455 -21.97 10.79 4.02
CA PHE A 455 -21.10 11.35 5.06
C PHE A 455 -21.43 10.83 6.46
N GLU A 456 -22.69 10.51 6.75
CA GLU A 456 -23.06 9.77 7.96
C GLU A 456 -22.37 8.40 8.02
N GLN A 457 -22.41 7.63 6.92
CA GLN A 457 -21.79 6.30 6.86
C GLN A 457 -20.25 6.38 6.90
N TRP A 458 -19.65 7.35 6.20
CA TRP A 458 -18.20 7.58 6.28
C TRP A 458 -17.74 8.00 7.68
N ALA A 459 -18.58 8.73 8.44
CA ALA A 459 -18.27 9.04 9.82
C ALA A 459 -18.19 7.76 10.67
N GLU A 460 -19.16 6.84 10.54
CA GLU A 460 -19.12 5.53 11.21
C GLU A 460 -17.93 4.66 10.77
N ILE A 461 -17.64 4.60 9.46
CA ILE A 461 -16.52 3.84 8.90
C ILE A 461 -15.19 4.34 9.48
N PHE A 462 -15.00 5.65 9.59
CA PHE A 462 -13.80 6.21 10.23
C PHE A 462 -13.78 6.06 11.77
N ASP A 463 -14.91 5.81 12.44
CA ASP A 463 -14.92 5.49 13.89
C ASP A 463 -14.32 4.09 14.13
N ASP A 464 -14.70 3.12 13.31
CA ASP A 464 -14.17 1.75 13.37
C ASP A 464 -12.78 1.62 12.73
N TYR A 465 -12.48 2.44 11.72
CA TYR A 465 -11.23 2.42 10.96
C TYR A 465 -10.51 3.79 10.88
N PRO A 466 -10.02 4.35 12.01
CA PRO A 466 -9.38 5.67 12.05
C PRO A 466 -8.13 5.84 11.16
N ILE A 467 -7.47 4.73 10.78
CA ILE A 467 -6.27 4.77 9.92
C ILE A 467 -6.58 5.13 8.46
N LEU A 468 -7.86 5.12 8.03
CA LEU A 468 -8.22 5.37 6.63
C LEU A 468 -8.24 6.85 6.22
N VAL A 469 -8.05 7.75 7.18
CA VAL A 469 -8.13 9.22 7.00
C VAL A 469 -6.86 9.87 6.46
N ILE A 470 -5.84 9.07 6.14
CA ILE A 470 -4.46 9.53 5.86
C ILE A 470 -3.98 9.28 4.41
N ASP A 471 -4.87 8.83 3.52
CA ASP A 471 -4.51 8.37 2.17
C ASP A 471 -5.48 8.90 1.09
N THR A 472 -5.18 8.61 -0.18
CA THR A 472 -5.97 8.92 -1.38
C THR A 472 -7.48 8.72 -1.28
N SER A 473 -7.97 7.70 -0.55
CA SER A 473 -9.42 7.53 -0.31
C SER A 473 -10.04 8.67 0.52
N ALA A 474 -9.27 9.26 1.43
CA ALA A 474 -9.64 10.44 2.19
C ALA A 474 -9.59 11.72 1.32
N GLU A 475 -8.65 11.81 0.38
CA GLU A 475 -8.62 12.90 -0.62
C GLU A 475 -9.86 12.87 -1.52
N ASP A 476 -10.21 11.69 -2.09
CA ASP A 476 -11.43 11.50 -2.89
C ASP A 476 -12.70 11.90 -2.11
N LEU A 477 -12.73 11.62 -0.80
CA LEU A 477 -13.84 11.98 0.09
C LEU A 477 -13.85 13.49 0.38
N TYR A 478 -12.68 14.11 0.61
CA TYR A 478 -12.54 15.54 0.84
C TYR A 478 -12.99 16.36 -0.38
N ASP A 479 -12.62 15.95 -1.60
CA ASP A 479 -13.14 16.57 -2.82
C ASP A 479 -14.65 16.36 -2.97
N SER A 480 -15.19 15.23 -2.52
CA SER A 480 -16.65 15.01 -2.47
C SER A 480 -17.35 15.94 -1.46
N VAL A 481 -16.69 16.31 -0.35
CA VAL A 481 -17.18 17.37 0.56
C VAL A 481 -17.13 18.74 -0.11
N ARG A 482 -16.10 19.04 -0.91
CA ARG A 482 -16.01 20.31 -1.66
C ARG A 482 -17.11 20.42 -2.72
N ASP A 483 -17.44 19.32 -3.40
CA ASP A 483 -18.56 19.26 -4.34
C ASP A 483 -19.91 19.45 -3.63
N TYR A 484 -20.08 18.87 -2.43
CA TYR A 484 -21.23 19.15 -1.56
C TYR A 484 -21.31 20.63 -1.14
N MET A 485 -20.19 21.24 -0.71
CA MET A 485 -20.15 22.67 -0.32
C MET A 485 -20.54 23.60 -1.48
N ARG A 486 -20.11 23.29 -2.70
CA ARG A 486 -20.57 23.96 -3.93
C ARG A 486 -22.06 23.75 -4.18
N ALA A 487 -22.58 22.55 -3.92
CA ALA A 487 -24.00 22.22 -4.13
C ALA A 487 -24.93 23.00 -3.18
N ILE A 488 -24.49 23.25 -1.93
CA ILE A 488 -25.25 24.03 -0.93
C ILE A 488 -24.98 25.55 -0.98
N ASP A 489 -24.14 26.04 -1.90
CA ASP A 489 -23.73 27.46 -2.02
C ASP A 489 -23.19 28.05 -0.70
N SER A 490 -22.31 27.31 -0.01
CA SER A 490 -21.74 27.70 1.30
C SER A 490 -20.24 27.44 1.41
N ASP A 491 -19.50 28.46 1.84
CA ASP A 491 -18.09 28.37 2.23
C ASP A 491 -17.89 27.79 3.65
N GLU A 492 -18.95 27.64 4.44
CA GLU A 492 -18.92 27.10 5.81
C GLU A 492 -19.66 25.75 5.91
N LEU A 493 -19.11 24.82 6.70
CA LEU A 493 -19.74 23.51 6.96
C LEU A 493 -20.97 23.65 7.88
N PRO A 494 -22.11 22.99 7.57
CA PRO A 494 -23.33 23.04 8.39
C PRO A 494 -23.12 22.69 9.87
N GLU A 495 -23.95 23.25 10.75
CA GLU A 495 -23.97 22.92 12.18
C GLU A 495 -24.33 21.44 12.40
N GLY A 496 -23.35 20.64 12.83
CA GLY A 496 -23.51 19.20 13.08
C GLY A 496 -22.96 18.28 11.98
N PHE A 497 -22.31 18.82 10.94
CA PHE A 497 -21.74 18.04 9.83
C PHE A 497 -20.91 16.82 10.28
N PRO A 498 -21.26 15.57 9.89
CA PRO A 498 -20.68 14.34 10.45
C PRO A 498 -19.16 14.24 10.32
N LEU A 499 -18.60 14.69 9.20
CA LEU A 499 -17.16 14.61 8.90
C LEU A 499 -16.38 15.87 9.28
N ARG A 500 -16.93 16.78 10.08
CA ARG A 500 -16.30 18.09 10.37
C ARG A 500 -14.86 17.96 10.88
N THR A 501 -14.65 17.11 11.88
CA THR A 501 -13.32 16.88 12.48
C THR A 501 -12.31 16.32 11.47
N PHE A 502 -12.77 15.56 10.48
CA PHE A 502 -11.93 15.11 9.36
C PHE A 502 -11.56 16.26 8.42
N VAL A 503 -12.54 17.07 7.99
CA VAL A 503 -12.32 18.23 7.10
C VAL A 503 -11.41 19.28 7.75
N GLU A 504 -11.59 19.57 9.03
CA GLU A 504 -10.74 20.50 9.80
C GLU A 504 -9.26 20.05 9.79
N MET A 505 -8.99 18.77 10.03
CA MET A 505 -7.61 18.24 10.02
C MET A 505 -6.99 18.19 8.61
N MET A 506 -7.77 17.86 7.57
CA MET A 506 -7.31 17.95 6.18
C MET A 506 -6.95 19.41 5.79
N GLY A 507 -7.80 20.37 6.17
CA GLY A 507 -7.64 21.77 5.81
C GLY A 507 -6.50 22.51 6.53
N GLU A 508 -6.16 22.12 7.77
CA GLU A 508 -5.10 22.79 8.55
C GLU A 508 -3.69 22.24 8.25
N TYR A 509 -3.56 20.95 7.89
CA TYR A 509 -2.26 20.28 7.76
C TYR A 509 -1.95 19.69 6.38
N GLY A 510 -2.93 19.58 5.48
CA GLY A 510 -2.80 18.96 4.15
C GLY A 510 -2.64 17.43 4.18
N ASN A 511 -1.94 16.89 5.17
CA ASN A 511 -1.89 15.46 5.50
C ASN A 511 -2.31 15.27 6.97
N VAL A 512 -3.22 14.34 7.23
CA VAL A 512 -3.67 14.00 8.58
C VAL A 512 -2.71 12.99 9.21
N ASP A 513 -2.18 13.28 10.40
CA ASP A 513 -1.46 12.28 11.19
C ASP A 513 -2.47 11.36 11.89
N ALA A 514 -2.34 10.04 11.70
CA ALA A 514 -3.28 9.05 12.25
C ALA A 514 -3.35 9.05 13.79
N GLN A 515 -2.22 9.31 14.47
CA GLN A 515 -2.20 9.36 15.94
C GLN A 515 -2.84 10.65 16.45
N VAL A 516 -2.65 11.77 15.75
CA VAL A 516 -3.36 13.02 16.02
C VAL A 516 -4.85 12.83 15.77
N TYR A 517 -5.27 12.20 14.67
CA TYR A 517 -6.68 11.93 14.39
C TYR A 517 -7.33 11.08 15.49
N GLU A 518 -6.71 9.96 15.88
CA GLU A 518 -7.22 9.09 16.94
C GLU A 518 -7.30 9.83 18.30
N GLN A 519 -6.30 10.64 18.63
CA GLN A 519 -6.29 11.43 19.88
C GLN A 519 -7.34 12.55 19.88
N VAL A 520 -7.41 13.32 18.79
CA VAL A 520 -8.37 14.40 18.60
C VAL A 520 -9.78 13.84 18.64
N ARG A 521 -10.08 12.78 17.87
CA ARG A 521 -11.42 12.17 17.79
C ARG A 521 -11.86 11.54 19.11
N ASN A 522 -10.98 10.83 19.83
CA ASN A 522 -11.31 10.36 21.19
C ASN A 522 -11.66 11.54 22.11
N SER A 523 -10.92 12.65 22.06
CA SER A 523 -11.24 13.86 22.83
C SER A 523 -12.56 14.54 22.39
N GLN A 524 -12.90 14.47 21.10
CA GLN A 524 -14.16 15.03 20.56
C GLN A 524 -15.36 14.15 20.93
N ARG A 525 -15.22 12.82 20.91
CA ARG A 525 -16.23 11.88 21.41
C ARG A 525 -16.55 12.13 22.88
N GLU A 526 -15.51 12.27 23.72
CA GLU A 526 -15.69 12.63 25.14
C GLU A 526 -16.42 13.98 25.32
N LYS A 527 -16.11 14.99 24.49
CA LYS A 527 -16.80 16.30 24.51
C LYS A 527 -18.26 16.21 24.01
N LEU A 528 -18.53 15.45 22.96
CA LEU A 528 -19.88 15.25 22.40
C LEU A 528 -20.77 14.45 23.36
N GLU A 529 -20.24 13.40 23.98
CA GLU A 529 -20.93 12.66 25.04
C GLU A 529 -21.22 13.55 26.25
N ALA A 530 -20.24 14.35 26.69
CA ALA A 530 -20.44 15.33 27.77
C ALA A 530 -21.51 16.37 27.43
N ARG A 531 -21.50 16.91 26.20
CA ARG A 531 -22.50 17.89 25.73
C ARG A 531 -23.90 17.27 25.60
N LYS A 532 -24.00 16.01 25.17
CA LYS A 532 -25.26 15.25 25.10
C LYS A 532 -25.82 14.95 26.50
N GLN A 533 -24.95 14.67 27.47
CA GLN A 533 -25.34 14.53 28.88
C GLN A 533 -25.80 15.88 29.48
N GLU A 534 -25.09 16.97 29.21
CA GLU A 534 -25.46 18.32 29.64
C GLU A 534 -26.86 18.73 29.12
N LEU A 535 -27.13 18.50 27.82
CA LEU A 535 -28.45 18.77 27.22
C LEU A 535 -29.57 17.89 27.81
N ALA A 536 -29.30 16.60 28.08
CA ALA A 536 -30.26 15.70 28.72
C ALA A 536 -30.51 16.03 30.21
N ASP A 537 -29.54 16.67 30.88
CA ASP A 537 -29.70 17.16 32.24
C ASP A 537 -30.42 18.52 32.27
N GLU A 538 -30.20 19.41 31.29
CA GLU A 538 -31.02 20.62 31.07
C GLU A 538 -32.49 20.27 30.81
N GLU A 539 -32.76 19.29 29.94
CA GLU A 539 -34.12 18.85 29.62
C GLU A 539 -34.82 18.29 30.86
N ARG A 540 -34.14 17.43 31.63
CA ARG A 540 -34.66 16.91 32.91
C ARG A 540 -34.88 17.99 33.96
N GLN A 541 -34.08 19.06 33.97
CA GLN A 541 -34.32 20.23 34.82
C GLN A 541 -35.57 21.00 34.37
N ARG A 542 -35.78 21.22 33.07
CA ARG A 542 -37.00 21.84 32.55
C ARG A 542 -38.25 21.01 32.87
N GLU A 543 -38.19 19.69 32.73
CA GLU A 543 -39.29 18.79 33.13
C GLU A 543 -39.57 18.88 34.64
N ALA A 544 -38.54 18.89 35.48
CA ALA A 544 -38.70 19.02 36.93
C ALA A 544 -39.27 20.39 37.34
N ASP A 545 -38.83 21.47 36.71
CA ASP A 545 -39.35 22.82 36.95
C ASP A 545 -40.81 22.97 36.45
N LEU A 546 -41.16 22.32 35.33
CA LEU A 546 -42.55 22.25 34.84
C LEU A 546 -43.45 21.44 35.78
N MET A 547 -43.03 20.26 36.23
CA MET A 547 -43.79 19.47 37.21
C MET A 547 -43.96 20.24 38.53
N LYS A 548 -42.92 20.95 38.97
CA LYS A 548 -42.97 21.77 40.17
C LYS A 548 -43.88 22.99 40.00
N ALA A 549 -43.88 23.63 38.84
CA ALA A 549 -44.83 24.70 38.52
C ALA A 549 -46.28 24.18 38.50
N GLU A 550 -46.53 22.99 37.93
CA GLU A 550 -47.84 22.33 38.00
C GLU A 550 -48.26 21.95 39.43
N GLU A 551 -47.33 21.52 40.29
CA GLU A 551 -47.60 21.25 41.71
C GLU A 551 -47.89 22.54 42.49
N GLU A 552 -47.12 23.61 42.24
CA GLU A 552 -47.36 24.94 42.83
C GLU A 552 -48.72 25.50 42.36
N GLU A 553 -49.08 25.36 41.08
CA GLU A 553 -50.38 25.79 40.52
C GLU A 553 -51.55 24.94 41.06
N LYS A 554 -51.39 23.62 41.18
CA LYS A 554 -52.37 22.74 41.85
C LYS A 554 -52.51 23.03 43.34
N SER A 555 -51.42 23.44 44.01
CA SER A 555 -51.46 23.85 45.42
C SER A 555 -52.16 25.19 45.62
N ALA A 556 -51.95 26.15 44.71
CA ALA A 556 -52.65 27.43 44.71
C ALA A 556 -54.15 27.26 44.43
N ALA A 557 -54.52 26.42 43.45
CA ALA A 557 -55.91 26.06 43.18
C ALA A 557 -56.57 25.34 44.38
N ALA A 558 -55.84 24.49 45.11
CA ALA A 558 -56.34 23.87 46.33
C ALA A 558 -56.47 24.85 47.51
N GLU A 559 -55.63 25.89 47.60
CA GLU A 559 -55.84 26.99 48.55
C GLU A 559 -57.05 27.86 48.16
N GLU A 560 -57.30 28.12 46.87
CA GLU A 560 -58.50 28.82 46.40
C GLU A 560 -59.80 28.02 46.65
N ASP A 561 -59.84 26.71 46.36
CA ASP A 561 -60.97 25.82 46.71
C ASP A 561 -61.22 25.74 48.23
N SER A 562 -60.16 25.90 49.04
CA SER A 562 -60.28 25.98 50.50
C SER A 562 -60.82 27.32 51.01
N ALA A 563 -60.77 28.37 50.17
CA ALA A 563 -61.30 29.69 50.48
C ALA A 563 -62.75 29.89 50.03
N ASP A 564 -63.16 29.28 48.90
CA ASP A 564 -64.54 29.40 48.38
C ASP A 564 -65.53 28.47 49.13
N SER A 565 -65.05 27.41 49.77
CA SER A 565 -65.89 26.46 50.53
C SER A 565 -66.42 26.99 51.88
N GLU A 566 -66.08 28.22 52.29
CA GLU A 566 -66.74 28.93 53.41
C GLU A 566 -67.85 29.92 52.98
N MET A 567 -68.09 30.16 51.68
CA MET A 567 -68.97 31.28 51.24
C MET A 567 -70.20 30.97 50.37
N GLU A 568 -70.56 29.70 50.11
CA GLU A 568 -71.86 29.39 49.46
C GLU A 568 -72.71 28.35 50.22
N ALA A 569 -73.51 28.85 51.18
CA ALA A 569 -74.53 28.09 51.89
C ALA A 569 -75.82 28.89 52.11
N GLU A 570 -76.50 29.34 51.04
CA GLU A 570 -77.92 29.72 51.12
C GLU A 570 -78.72 29.49 49.80
N THR A 571 -79.60 28.46 49.79
CA THR A 571 -80.76 28.21 48.90
C THR A 571 -80.52 27.89 47.39
N ALA A 572 -80.84 26.70 46.83
CA ALA A 572 -82.12 25.95 46.67
C ALA A 572 -83.08 26.57 45.61
N GLU A 573 -83.78 25.86 44.68
CA GLU A 573 -84.30 24.47 44.64
C GLU A 573 -84.29 23.79 43.21
N GLU A 574 -84.45 22.45 43.24
CA GLU A 574 -84.78 21.36 42.27
C GLU A 574 -85.88 21.54 41.16
N PRO A 575 -86.25 20.50 40.34
CA PRO A 575 -85.49 19.40 39.67
C PRO A 575 -86.02 18.98 38.25
N THR A 576 -85.36 17.99 37.60
CA THR A 576 -85.88 16.73 36.96
C THR A 576 -84.68 15.99 36.30
N GLU A 577 -84.21 14.82 36.75
CA GLU A 577 -84.69 13.43 36.45
C GLU A 577 -84.83 13.12 34.94
N THR A 578 -84.42 11.98 34.34
CA THR A 578 -83.79 10.66 34.69
C THR A 578 -83.27 10.05 33.35
N GLU A 579 -82.32 9.10 33.21
CA GLU A 579 -81.39 8.30 34.05
C GLU A 579 -80.19 7.87 33.14
N SER A 580 -78.97 7.65 33.63
CA SER A 580 -78.35 6.39 34.13
C SER A 580 -78.28 5.18 33.15
N THR A 581 -77.06 4.62 32.98
CA THR A 581 -76.68 3.34 33.60
C THR A 581 -75.16 3.18 33.56
N ASP A 582 -74.62 2.56 34.61
CA ASP A 582 -73.21 2.53 34.99
C ASP A 582 -72.65 1.09 34.94
N GLU A 583 -71.39 0.96 35.33
CA GLU A 583 -70.76 -0.20 35.97
C GLU A 583 -70.11 -1.33 35.13
N LYS A 584 -68.76 -1.30 35.19
CA LYS A 584 -67.87 -2.35 35.75
C LYS A 584 -67.76 -3.73 35.08
N SER A 585 -66.51 -4.08 34.72
CA SER A 585 -65.59 -4.94 35.51
C SER A 585 -64.83 -6.04 34.75
N THR A 586 -63.60 -6.25 35.22
CA THR A 586 -62.83 -7.52 35.27
C THR A 586 -62.43 -8.25 33.99
N ALA A 587 -61.12 -8.18 33.72
CA ALA A 587 -60.17 -9.31 33.72
C ALA A 587 -60.25 -10.45 32.66
N ALA A 588 -59.14 -10.52 31.92
CA ALA A 588 -58.34 -11.71 31.59
C ALA A 588 -58.66 -12.58 30.36
N GLU A 589 -57.55 -13.12 29.82
CA GLU A 589 -57.33 -14.21 28.86
C GLU A 589 -57.72 -14.05 27.37
N SER A 590 -56.65 -13.89 26.56
CA SER A 590 -56.15 -14.92 25.61
C SER A 590 -57.13 -15.67 24.69
N ALA A 591 -56.98 -15.48 23.37
CA ALA A 591 -56.81 -16.56 22.39
C ALA A 591 -56.46 -16.03 20.98
N GLU A 592 -55.64 -16.79 20.24
CA GLU A 592 -55.32 -16.57 18.82
C GLU A 592 -56.49 -16.94 17.88
N ALA A 593 -56.56 -16.30 16.70
CA ALA A 593 -56.96 -16.94 15.43
C ALA A 593 -56.76 -16.01 14.22
N GLU A 594 -55.78 -16.32 13.36
CA GLU A 594 -55.85 -16.05 11.91
C GLU A 594 -56.70 -17.14 11.19
N PRO A 595 -56.84 -17.20 9.85
CA PRO A 595 -56.81 -16.16 8.79
C PRO A 595 -58.09 -16.20 7.89
N THR A 596 -58.14 -15.42 6.79
CA THR A 596 -58.70 -15.72 5.43
C THR A 596 -58.76 -14.39 4.65
N GLU A 597 -58.18 -14.17 3.46
CA GLU A 597 -58.09 -14.86 2.16
C GLU A 597 -59.17 -14.43 1.12
N ALA A 598 -58.68 -14.08 -0.08
CA ALA A 598 -59.34 -14.02 -1.41
C ALA A 598 -60.25 -12.83 -1.81
N GLY A 599 -60.06 -12.37 -3.06
CA GLY A 599 -60.98 -11.45 -3.77
C GLY A 599 -60.38 -10.77 -5.01
N GLU A 600 -60.42 -11.42 -6.17
CA GLU A 600 -59.88 -10.92 -7.46
C GLU A 600 -60.73 -9.79 -8.10
N GLY A 601 -60.13 -9.04 -9.05
CA GLY A 601 -60.82 -8.06 -9.90
C GLY A 601 -60.05 -7.76 -11.19
N GLU A 602 -60.66 -8.00 -12.34
CA GLU A 602 -60.05 -8.10 -13.69
C GLU A 602 -60.37 -6.87 -14.59
N SER A 603 -59.71 -6.75 -15.76
CA SER A 603 -60.04 -5.91 -16.95
C SER A 603 -59.66 -4.41 -16.89
N ALA A 604 -59.29 -3.72 -17.99
CA ALA A 604 -58.96 -4.12 -19.37
C ALA A 604 -58.16 -3.01 -20.10
N GLU A 605 -57.54 -3.35 -21.24
CA GLU A 605 -56.94 -2.41 -22.22
C GLU A 605 -58.02 -1.58 -22.98
N PRO A 606 -57.63 -0.60 -23.82
CA PRO A 606 -57.37 -0.95 -25.23
C PRO A 606 -56.19 -0.24 -25.92
N GLU A 607 -55.59 -0.97 -26.88
CA GLU A 607 -55.24 -0.59 -28.27
C GLU A 607 -55.77 0.77 -28.80
N SER A 608 -55.21 1.43 -29.83
CA SER A 608 -54.04 1.21 -30.72
C SER A 608 -53.81 2.47 -31.58
N MET A 609 -52.68 2.55 -32.33
CA MET A 609 -52.62 2.68 -33.81
C MET A 609 -51.28 3.26 -34.28
N ASP A 610 -50.65 2.55 -35.22
CA ASP A 610 -49.43 2.93 -35.96
C ASP A 610 -49.68 3.99 -37.05
N GLU A 611 -48.60 4.65 -37.52
CA GLU A 611 -48.39 4.84 -38.97
C GLU A 611 -46.89 4.97 -39.32
N GLU A 612 -46.50 4.53 -40.52
CA GLU A 612 -45.11 4.23 -40.91
C GLU A 612 -44.36 5.38 -41.62
N SER A 613 -43.02 5.36 -41.47
CA SER A 613 -42.00 5.63 -42.51
C SER A 613 -41.84 7.03 -43.15
N SER A 614 -40.60 7.51 -43.13
CA SER A 614 -39.86 7.87 -44.37
C SER A 614 -38.35 8.03 -44.09
N GLU A 615 -37.51 7.43 -44.94
CA GLU A 615 -36.07 7.67 -44.99
C GLU A 615 -35.76 9.05 -45.57
N GLU A 616 -34.75 9.77 -45.08
CA GLU A 616 -33.83 10.59 -45.91
C GLU A 616 -32.61 11.08 -45.10
N GLU A 617 -31.43 10.95 -45.72
CA GLU A 617 -30.13 11.56 -45.35
C GLU A 617 -29.57 12.19 -46.64
N PRO A 618 -28.61 13.13 -46.61
CA PRO A 618 -28.23 14.07 -45.56
C PRO A 618 -28.22 15.54 -46.06
N ALA A 619 -27.93 16.51 -45.19
CA ALA A 619 -27.55 17.86 -45.61
C ALA A 619 -26.44 18.44 -44.71
N GLU A 620 -25.40 18.98 -45.33
CA GLU A 620 -24.30 19.71 -44.69
C GLU A 620 -24.76 21.12 -44.28
N GLU A 621 -24.55 21.53 -43.02
CA GLU A 621 -24.43 22.94 -42.65
C GLU A 621 -23.31 23.12 -41.60
N GLU A 622 -22.33 23.96 -41.91
CA GLU A 622 -21.39 24.53 -40.92
C GLU A 622 -22.09 25.62 -40.09
N PRO A 623 -21.72 25.73 -38.81
CA PRO A 623 -21.35 27.03 -38.25
C PRO A 623 -19.96 26.92 -37.60
N ALA A 624 -18.96 27.68 -38.06
CA ALA A 624 -18.72 29.10 -37.81
C ALA A 624 -17.83 29.32 -36.57
N ASP A 625 -16.66 29.92 -36.79
CA ASP A 625 -15.65 30.22 -35.77
C ASP A 625 -16.19 31.11 -34.65
N GLU A 626 -15.98 30.70 -33.40
CA GLU A 626 -15.79 31.63 -32.27
C GLU A 626 -14.41 31.37 -31.65
N GLU A 627 -13.56 32.40 -31.65
CA GLU A 627 -12.25 32.37 -31.00
C GLU A 627 -12.43 32.29 -29.47
N PRO A 628 -11.87 31.30 -28.76
CA PRO A 628 -11.71 31.39 -27.31
C PRO A 628 -10.60 32.40 -27.00
N ALA A 629 -10.84 33.25 -25.99
CA ALA A 629 -9.90 34.27 -25.56
C ALA A 629 -8.68 33.66 -24.84
N ASP A 630 -7.54 34.35 -24.94
CA ASP A 630 -6.32 34.04 -24.19
C ASP A 630 -6.58 34.07 -22.67
N GLU A 631 -6.45 32.93 -21.99
CA GLU A 631 -6.00 32.87 -20.60
C GLU A 631 -4.63 32.19 -20.57
N GLU A 632 -3.60 32.91 -20.11
CA GLU A 632 -2.23 32.38 -19.99
C GLU A 632 -2.20 31.29 -18.91
N PRO A 633 -1.77 30.04 -19.21
CA PRO A 633 -1.43 29.09 -18.17
C PRO A 633 -0.18 29.58 -17.44
N ALA A 634 -0.21 29.57 -16.10
CA ALA A 634 0.94 29.94 -15.30
C ALA A 634 2.09 28.92 -15.48
N ASP A 635 3.32 29.41 -15.63
CA ASP A 635 4.53 28.59 -15.64
C ASP A 635 4.70 27.87 -14.29
N GLU A 636 4.45 26.56 -14.24
CA GLU A 636 5.08 25.67 -13.26
C GLU A 636 6.31 25.02 -13.92
N GLU A 637 7.50 25.39 -13.46
CA GLU A 637 8.75 24.78 -13.92
C GLU A 637 8.78 23.28 -13.52
N PRO A 638 9.05 22.36 -14.45
CA PRO A 638 9.24 20.96 -14.09
C PRO A 638 10.52 20.79 -13.28
N ALA A 639 10.44 20.08 -12.15
CA ALA A 639 11.61 19.75 -11.36
C ALA A 639 12.53 18.77 -12.13
N ASP A 640 13.73 19.22 -12.49
CA ASP A 640 14.80 18.37 -13.00
C ASP A 640 15.26 17.37 -11.89
N GLU A 641 14.89 16.09 -12.01
CA GLU A 641 15.61 15.02 -11.32
C GLU A 641 16.91 14.68 -12.07
N GLU A 642 18.02 15.32 -11.69
CA GLU A 642 19.35 14.89 -12.13
C GLU A 642 19.66 13.46 -11.65
N PRO A 643 20.19 12.58 -12.51
CA PRO A 643 20.62 11.26 -12.08
C PRO A 643 21.86 11.37 -11.19
N ALA A 644 21.82 10.76 -10.01
CA ALA A 644 22.90 10.81 -9.03
C ALA A 644 24.26 10.36 -9.59
N ASP A 645 25.26 11.26 -9.50
CA ASP A 645 26.67 10.94 -9.70
C ASP A 645 27.18 10.00 -8.59
N GLU A 646 27.57 8.77 -8.94
CA GLU A 646 28.45 7.97 -8.09
C GLU A 646 29.90 8.39 -8.36
N GLU A 647 30.54 9.11 -7.42
CA GLU A 647 31.97 9.40 -7.50
C GLU A 647 32.80 8.10 -7.54
N SER A 648 33.46 7.86 -8.66
CA SER A 648 34.50 6.84 -8.77
C SER A 648 35.73 7.31 -8.00
N THR A 649 36.01 6.71 -6.83
CA THR A 649 37.27 6.92 -6.12
C THR A 649 38.44 6.37 -6.93
N ASP A 650 39.32 7.26 -7.42
CA ASP A 650 40.59 6.89 -8.02
C ASP A 650 41.49 6.18 -6.99
N GLU A 651 41.83 4.91 -7.22
CA GLU A 651 43.05 4.31 -6.66
C GLU A 651 44.13 4.24 -7.76
N GLU A 652 45.30 4.83 -7.48
CA GLU A 652 46.44 4.84 -8.41
C GLU A 652 46.95 3.42 -8.69
N SER A 653 46.84 2.98 -9.95
CA SER A 653 47.55 1.79 -10.42
C SER A 653 49.06 2.07 -10.49
N THR A 654 49.83 1.52 -9.55
CA THR A 654 51.29 1.49 -9.63
C THR A 654 51.75 0.31 -10.48
N ASP A 655 52.53 0.60 -11.54
CA ASP A 655 53.25 -0.41 -12.33
C ASP A 655 54.35 -1.07 -11.49
N GLU A 656 54.32 -2.39 -11.29
CA GLU A 656 55.54 -3.22 -11.15
C GLU A 656 55.41 -4.55 -11.91
N GLU A 657 56.55 -5.04 -12.41
CA GLU A 657 56.65 -6.13 -13.38
C GLU A 657 56.33 -7.52 -12.78
N SER A 658 55.61 -8.34 -13.55
CA SER A 658 55.45 -9.77 -13.27
C SER A 658 56.72 -10.56 -13.62
N THR A 659 57.39 -11.14 -12.63
CA THR A 659 58.36 -12.23 -12.83
C THR A 659 57.75 -13.58 -12.49
N ASP A 660 57.83 -14.54 -13.42
CA ASP A 660 57.53 -15.96 -13.18
C ASP A 660 58.39 -16.54 -12.02
N GLU A 661 57.83 -17.43 -11.20
CA GLU A 661 58.45 -18.75 -10.96
C GLU A 661 57.47 -19.80 -10.37
N GLU A 662 57.96 -21.04 -10.25
CA GLU A 662 57.19 -22.29 -10.29
C GLU A 662 56.41 -22.73 -9.03
N SER A 663 55.44 -23.61 -9.31
CA SER A 663 54.73 -24.57 -8.45
C SER A 663 55.52 -25.27 -7.33
N THR A 664 54.80 -25.64 -6.25
CA THR A 664 54.77 -27.03 -5.72
C THR A 664 53.48 -27.30 -4.93
N ASP A 665 52.89 -28.50 -5.11
CA ASP A 665 51.95 -29.12 -4.15
C ASP A 665 52.64 -29.45 -2.81
N GLU A 666 51.90 -29.54 -1.70
CA GLU A 666 51.95 -30.67 -0.73
C GLU A 666 50.73 -30.65 0.23
N GLU A 667 50.56 -31.75 0.98
CA GLU A 667 49.30 -32.22 1.56
C GLU A 667 49.34 -32.25 3.11
N SER A 668 48.27 -31.82 3.79
CA SER A 668 47.86 -32.18 5.18
C SER A 668 48.77 -31.88 6.40
N THR A 669 48.21 -31.36 7.50
CA THR A 669 48.07 -32.04 8.83
C THR A 669 47.60 -31.10 9.96
N ASP A 670 47.17 -31.69 11.09
CA ASP A 670 46.40 -31.10 12.19
C ASP A 670 47.12 -30.17 13.20
N ALA A 671 46.31 -29.32 13.84
CA ALA A 671 46.29 -28.88 15.26
C ALA A 671 47.59 -28.52 16.03
N GLU A 672 47.66 -27.29 16.59
CA GLU A 672 47.43 -27.06 18.04
C GLU A 672 47.35 -25.57 18.46
N THR A 673 46.80 -25.37 19.66
CA THR A 673 46.47 -24.16 20.45
C THR A 673 47.47 -23.00 20.63
N ALA A 674 46.93 -21.77 20.71
CA ALA A 674 47.33 -20.68 21.63
C ALA A 674 46.11 -19.75 21.85
N GLN A 675 45.44 -19.75 23.00
CA GLN A 675 45.70 -18.98 24.25
C GLN A 675 45.62 -17.45 24.14
N SER A 676 44.68 -16.91 24.90
CA SER A 676 44.31 -15.52 25.19
C SER A 676 45.35 -14.73 25.99
N GLU A 677 45.37 -13.40 25.85
CA GLU A 677 45.10 -12.40 26.92
C GLU A 677 45.14 -10.93 26.37
N PRO A 678 44.78 -9.87 27.13
CA PRO A 678 43.85 -8.84 26.64
C PRO A 678 44.49 -7.47 26.33
N ASN A 679 43.66 -6.50 25.94
CA ASN A 679 44.01 -5.07 25.89
C ASN A 679 43.20 -4.29 26.92
N GLU A 680 43.84 -3.36 27.62
CA GLU A 680 43.30 -2.60 28.76
C GLU A 680 42.65 -1.27 28.33
N ASP A 681 41.74 -0.75 29.17
CA ASP A 681 41.10 0.56 29.05
C ASP A 681 42.05 1.73 29.37
N GLU A 682 41.90 2.87 28.67
CA GLU A 682 42.15 4.20 29.26
C GLU A 682 41.03 5.20 28.87
N PRO A 683 40.66 6.14 29.76
CA PRO A 683 39.41 6.90 29.65
C PRO A 683 39.55 8.25 28.91
N VAL A 684 38.46 8.70 28.29
CA VAL A 684 38.29 10.08 27.81
C VAL A 684 37.62 10.93 28.90
N VAL A 685 38.06 12.19 29.02
CA VAL A 685 37.76 13.10 30.13
C VAL A 685 36.54 13.97 29.82
N GLU A 686 35.56 14.04 30.73
CA GLU A 686 34.50 15.05 30.72
C GLU A 686 35.00 16.39 31.26
N GLU A 687 34.61 17.50 30.61
CA GLU A 687 34.88 18.86 31.09
C GLU A 687 33.61 19.44 31.73
N LEU A 688 33.66 19.63 33.06
CA LEU A 688 32.60 20.25 33.85
C LEU A 688 32.81 21.77 33.96
N ILE A 689 31.73 22.54 33.77
CA ILE A 689 31.65 23.93 34.22
C ILE A 689 30.31 24.10 34.96
N ASP A 690 30.39 24.29 36.27
CA ASP A 690 29.25 24.49 37.16
C ASP A 690 28.77 25.96 37.24
N GLU A 691 27.52 26.07 37.68
CA GLU A 691 26.75 27.21 38.18
C GLU A 691 27.50 28.48 38.65
N GLU A 692 26.91 29.65 38.37
CA GLU A 692 26.43 30.51 39.47
C GLU A 692 25.24 31.37 39.04
N SER A 693 24.27 31.56 39.95
CA SER A 693 23.08 32.39 39.74
C SER A 693 22.96 33.46 40.82
N THR A 694 22.43 34.64 40.46
CA THR A 694 21.37 35.41 41.17
C THR A 694 21.50 36.96 41.19
N VAL A 695 20.32 37.60 41.10
CA VAL A 695 19.90 38.86 41.75
C VAL A 695 20.28 40.24 41.14
N GLN A 696 19.34 40.74 40.33
CA GLN A 696 18.41 41.88 40.61
C GLN A 696 18.88 43.35 40.72
N ASP A 697 18.28 44.14 39.82
CA ASP A 697 17.51 45.40 40.05
C ASP A 697 18.09 46.82 39.83
N ASP A 698 17.13 47.71 39.56
CA ASP A 698 17.11 49.19 39.51
C ASP A 698 17.63 50.00 38.28
N SER A 699 16.63 50.50 37.54
CA SER A 699 16.38 51.93 37.22
C SER A 699 16.95 52.62 35.95
N GLU A 700 16.03 53.22 35.19
CA GLU A 700 16.05 54.53 34.46
C GLU A 700 17.22 54.81 33.48
N ASP A 701 17.07 55.44 32.30
CA ASP A 701 16.06 56.40 31.81
C ASP A 701 16.04 56.40 30.25
N SER A 702 15.01 57.01 29.64
CA SER A 702 15.02 57.48 28.22
C SER A 702 15.50 58.96 28.19
N PRO A 703 15.53 59.77 27.08
CA PRO A 703 14.96 59.57 25.73
C PRO A 703 15.75 60.21 24.53
N THR A 704 15.14 60.11 23.33
CA THR A 704 15.08 61.10 22.20
C THR A 704 16.28 61.52 21.34
N GLU A 705 15.97 61.65 20.02
CA GLU A 705 16.53 62.55 18.97
C GLU A 705 17.98 62.26 18.50
N ASP A 706 18.35 62.33 17.21
CA ASP A 706 17.67 62.80 15.96
C ASP A 706 17.42 61.67 14.93
#